data_AF-A0A3P5Y6Q6-F1
#
_entry.id   AF-A0A3P5Y6Q6-F1
#
_cell.length_a   1.000
_cell.length_b   1.000
_cell.length_c   1.000
_cell.angle_alpha   90.00
_cell.angle_beta   90.00
_cell.angle_gamma   90.00
#
_symmetry.space_group_name_H-M   'P 1'
#
loop_
_entity.id
_entity.type
_entity.pdbx_description
1 polymer ?
#
loop_
_entity_poly.entity_id
_entity_poly.type
_entity_poly.pdbx_seq_one_letter_code
_entity_poly.pdbx_strand_id
1 'polypeptide(L)'
;MANILRKVIENDKGELRKLEKIAKKVESYANHMASLSDRDLQAKTPEFKERYQKGETLEQLLPEAFAVVREASKRVLGLYPYRVQIMGGIVLHNGDVPEMRTGEGKTLTATMPVYLNALAGEGVHVITVNEYLSTRDATEMGEVYSWLGLSVGINLAAKSPAEKREAYNCDITYSTNSEVGFDYLRDNMVVRQEDMVQRPLNFALVDEVDSVLIDEARTPLIVSGAVSSETNQLYIRADMFVKTLTSVDYIIDVPTKTIGLSDSGIDKAESYFNLANLYDIENVALTHFIDNALRANYIMLLDIDYVVSEDGEILIVDQFTGRTMEGRRFSDGLHQAIEAKEGVRIQEESKTSASITYQNMFRMYKKLAGMTGTAKTEEEEFREVYNMRIIPIPTNRPIARIDHTDLLYPTLDSKFRAVVADVKERHDKGQPILVGTVAVETSDLISRKLVEAGIPHEVLNAKNHFKEAQIIMNAGQRGAVTIATNMAGRGTDIKLGEGVRELGGLCVIGTERHESRRIDNQLRGRSGRQGDPGESQFYLSLEDDLMRRFGSDRIKAFLDRMKLNEEDTVIKSGMLARQVESAQKRVEGNNYDTRKQVLQYDDVMREQREIIYANRRDVITANRDLGPEIKGMMKRTIDRAVDAHSRSNRKDAVDAIVTFARTSLVPEESISAKELRGLKEDQIKENLYQRALAIYDQQLSKLRDQEAIIEFQKVLILMIVDNKWTEHIDALDQLRNAVGLRGYAQNNPVVEYQAEGFKMFQDMIGAIEFDVTRTMMKAQIHEQERERASQYATTTAPQNIQSQGFNDDMTGSIDFSTVGRNDACPCGSGKKFKNCHGRQAF
;
A
#
# COMPACT_ATOMS: atom_id res chain seq x y z
N MET A 1 24.63 -29.97 0.84
CA MET A 1 23.90 -31.18 0.40
C MET A 1 22.41 -30.92 0.57
N ALA A 2 21.69 -30.68 -0.52
CA ALA A 2 20.28 -30.30 -0.48
C ALA A 2 19.40 -31.46 0.01
N ASN A 3 18.55 -31.17 1.00
CA ASN A 3 17.66 -32.09 1.71
C ASN A 3 16.84 -33.01 0.77
N ILE A 4 17.17 -34.30 0.74
CA ILE A 4 16.37 -35.33 0.06
C ILE A 4 14.95 -35.38 0.65
N LEU A 5 14.80 -35.14 1.96
CA LEU A 5 13.51 -34.98 2.62
C LEU A 5 12.69 -33.81 2.08
N ARG A 6 13.33 -32.69 1.72
CA ARG A 6 12.66 -31.51 1.17
C ARG A 6 12.07 -31.81 -0.22
N LYS A 7 12.80 -32.51 -1.09
CA LYS A 7 12.28 -32.99 -2.39
C LYS A 7 11.20 -34.06 -2.30
N VAL A 8 11.15 -34.83 -1.22
CA VAL A 8 10.12 -35.86 -1.00
C VAL A 8 8.83 -35.25 -0.45
N ILE A 9 8.94 -34.21 0.38
CA ILE A 9 7.81 -33.46 0.96
C ILE A 9 7.25 -32.43 -0.05
N GLU A 10 8.12 -31.72 -0.77
CA GLU A 10 7.78 -30.74 -1.82
C GLU A 10 7.70 -31.41 -3.19
N ASN A 11 6.73 -32.32 -3.34
CA ASN A 11 6.49 -33.03 -4.60
C ASN A 11 5.31 -32.41 -5.34
N ASP A 12 5.56 -31.45 -6.23
CA ASP A 12 4.56 -30.83 -7.10
C ASP A 12 3.71 -31.88 -7.84
N LYS A 13 4.31 -33.02 -8.25
CA LYS A 13 3.57 -34.11 -8.90
C LYS A 13 2.57 -34.80 -7.96
N GLY A 14 2.90 -34.88 -6.68
CA GLY A 14 2.02 -35.43 -5.65
C GLY A 14 0.81 -34.53 -5.40
N GLU A 15 1.04 -33.23 -5.29
CA GLU A 15 -0.02 -32.22 -5.16
C GLU A 15 -0.92 -32.20 -6.39
N LEU A 16 -0.36 -32.19 -7.61
CA LEU A 16 -1.15 -32.26 -8.85
C LEU A 16 -2.05 -33.49 -8.91
N ARG A 17 -1.58 -34.66 -8.47
CA ARG A 17 -2.41 -35.89 -8.41
C ARG A 17 -3.58 -35.74 -7.43
N LYS A 18 -3.38 -35.06 -6.30
CA LYS A 18 -4.47 -34.77 -5.34
C LYS A 18 -5.49 -33.83 -5.97
N LEU A 19 -5.03 -32.76 -6.61
CA LEU A 19 -5.88 -31.80 -7.31
C LEU A 19 -6.69 -32.48 -8.43
N GLU A 20 -6.06 -33.33 -9.24
CA GLU A 20 -6.72 -34.12 -10.29
C GLU A 20 -7.81 -35.05 -9.72
N LYS A 21 -7.56 -35.67 -8.57
CA LYS A 21 -8.54 -36.56 -7.92
C LYS A 21 -9.79 -35.78 -7.50
N ILE A 22 -9.62 -34.59 -6.93
CA ILE A 22 -10.74 -33.73 -6.53
C ILE A 22 -11.44 -33.17 -7.77
N ALA A 23 -10.69 -32.73 -8.79
CA ALA A 23 -11.27 -32.24 -10.05
C ALA A 23 -12.13 -33.30 -10.75
N LYS A 24 -11.71 -34.58 -10.75
CA LYS A 24 -12.53 -35.70 -11.23
C LYS A 24 -13.83 -35.86 -10.44
N LYS A 25 -13.80 -35.62 -9.12
CA LYS A 25 -15.00 -35.65 -8.28
C LYS A 25 -15.96 -34.52 -8.65
N VAL A 26 -15.47 -33.30 -8.87
CA VAL A 26 -16.27 -32.17 -9.37
C VAL A 26 -16.92 -32.52 -10.71
N GLU A 27 -16.14 -33.06 -11.65
CA GLU A 27 -16.63 -33.48 -12.97
C GLU A 27 -17.69 -34.58 -12.89
N SER A 28 -17.63 -35.46 -11.89
CA SER A 28 -18.63 -36.52 -11.72
C SER A 28 -20.04 -36.00 -11.43
N TYR A 29 -20.17 -34.79 -10.88
CA TYR A 29 -21.46 -34.12 -10.65
C TYR A 29 -22.01 -33.42 -11.90
N ALA A 30 -21.24 -33.29 -12.98
CA ALA A 30 -21.61 -32.47 -14.14
C ALA A 30 -22.98 -32.85 -14.74
N ASN A 31 -23.23 -34.15 -14.94
CA ASN A 31 -24.51 -34.62 -15.50
C ASN A 31 -25.69 -34.34 -14.56
N HIS A 32 -25.48 -34.45 -13.24
CA HIS A 32 -26.52 -34.15 -12.26
C HIS A 32 -26.85 -32.66 -12.28
N MET A 33 -25.84 -31.78 -12.19
CA MET A 33 -26.04 -30.33 -12.21
C MET A 33 -26.68 -29.85 -13.52
N ALA A 34 -26.28 -30.42 -14.65
CA ALA A 34 -26.89 -30.11 -15.96
C ALA A 34 -28.37 -30.52 -16.04
N SER A 35 -28.82 -31.53 -15.29
CA SER A 35 -30.21 -31.97 -15.27
C SER A 35 -31.14 -31.12 -14.39
N LEU A 36 -30.58 -30.28 -13.52
CA LEU A 36 -31.36 -29.42 -12.62
C LEU A 36 -31.97 -28.24 -13.36
N SER A 37 -33.18 -27.84 -12.96
CA SER A 37 -33.75 -26.57 -13.40
C SER A 37 -32.97 -25.40 -12.80
N ASP A 38 -33.12 -24.19 -13.36
CA ASP A 38 -32.47 -22.98 -12.83
C ASP A 38 -32.83 -22.77 -11.36
N ARG A 39 -34.12 -22.93 -11.02
CA ARG A 39 -34.61 -22.79 -9.65
C ARG A 39 -33.97 -23.81 -8.70
N ASP A 40 -33.82 -25.06 -9.14
CA ASP A 40 -33.22 -26.12 -8.31
C ASP A 40 -31.71 -25.91 -8.13
N LEU A 41 -31.03 -25.40 -9.16
CA LEU A 41 -29.60 -25.08 -9.07
C LEU A 41 -29.36 -23.87 -8.15
N GLN A 42 -30.21 -22.85 -8.21
CA GLN A 42 -30.18 -21.72 -7.29
C GLN A 42 -30.49 -22.13 -5.84
N ALA A 43 -31.40 -23.09 -5.65
CA ALA A 43 -31.74 -23.64 -4.35
C ALA A 43 -30.59 -24.42 -3.68
N LYS A 44 -29.51 -24.74 -4.41
CA LYS A 44 -28.29 -25.33 -3.83
C LYS A 44 -27.57 -24.38 -2.88
N THR A 45 -27.61 -23.06 -3.12
CA THR A 45 -26.96 -22.09 -2.22
C THR A 45 -27.53 -22.12 -0.80
N PRO A 46 -28.86 -21.98 -0.58
CA PRO A 46 -29.42 -22.10 0.77
C PRO A 46 -29.24 -23.52 1.35
N GLU A 47 -29.29 -24.59 0.52
CA GLU A 47 -28.97 -25.96 0.97
C GLU A 47 -27.55 -26.05 1.55
N PHE A 48 -26.55 -25.51 0.85
CA PHE A 48 -25.16 -25.53 1.32
C PHE A 48 -24.95 -24.66 2.55
N LYS A 49 -25.60 -23.48 2.64
CA LYS A 49 -25.56 -22.63 3.84
C LYS A 49 -26.14 -23.40 5.06
N GLU A 50 -27.25 -24.12 4.89
CA GLU A 50 -27.84 -24.94 5.96
C GLU A 50 -26.93 -26.12 6.35
N ARG A 51 -26.33 -26.82 5.38
CA ARG A 51 -25.39 -27.92 5.62
C ARG A 51 -24.14 -27.46 6.36
N TYR A 52 -23.60 -26.30 5.99
CA TYR A 52 -22.48 -25.66 6.69
C TYR A 52 -22.85 -25.32 8.14
N GLN A 53 -24.03 -24.75 8.38
CA GLN A 53 -24.53 -24.46 9.73
C GLN A 53 -24.75 -25.73 10.57
N LYS A 54 -25.04 -26.88 9.94
CA LYS A 54 -25.13 -28.20 10.60
C LYS A 54 -23.77 -28.85 10.89
N GLY A 55 -22.66 -28.20 10.52
CA GLY A 55 -21.29 -28.62 10.84
C GLY A 55 -20.53 -29.31 9.71
N GLU A 56 -21.07 -29.35 8.48
CA GLU A 56 -20.31 -29.81 7.31
C GLU A 56 -19.23 -28.78 6.93
N THR A 57 -18.01 -29.21 6.64
CA THR A 57 -16.91 -28.28 6.33
C THR A 57 -16.94 -27.80 4.87
N LEU A 58 -16.31 -26.67 4.58
CA LEU A 58 -16.22 -26.16 3.21
C LEU A 58 -15.49 -27.14 2.27
N GLU A 59 -14.52 -27.89 2.79
CA GLU A 59 -13.78 -28.91 2.03
C GLU A 59 -14.68 -30.09 1.62
N GLN A 60 -15.67 -30.44 2.44
CA GLN A 60 -16.64 -31.48 2.14
C GLN A 60 -17.64 -31.02 1.07
N LEU A 61 -18.07 -29.75 1.16
CA LEU A 61 -18.97 -29.11 0.19
C LEU A 61 -18.29 -28.81 -1.15
N LEU A 62 -16.96 -28.60 -1.17
CA LEU A 62 -16.21 -28.13 -2.33
C LEU A 62 -16.55 -28.83 -3.64
N PRO A 63 -16.57 -30.18 -3.74
CA PRO A 63 -16.77 -30.83 -5.03
C PRO A 63 -18.14 -30.55 -5.65
N GLU A 64 -19.18 -30.46 -4.80
CA GLU A 64 -20.55 -30.18 -5.23
C GLU A 64 -20.74 -28.69 -5.52
N ALA A 65 -20.24 -27.82 -4.64
CA ALA A 65 -20.30 -26.36 -4.81
C ALA A 65 -19.57 -25.91 -6.09
N PHE A 66 -18.40 -26.46 -6.38
CA PHE A 66 -17.67 -26.16 -7.63
C PHE A 66 -18.45 -26.63 -8.86
N ALA A 67 -19.13 -27.79 -8.79
CA ALA A 67 -19.95 -28.26 -9.89
C ALA A 67 -21.17 -27.36 -10.14
N VAL A 68 -21.78 -26.83 -9.07
CA VAL A 68 -22.87 -25.83 -9.15
C VAL A 68 -22.39 -24.56 -9.84
N VAL A 69 -21.28 -23.99 -9.38
CA VAL A 69 -20.71 -22.76 -10.00
C VAL A 69 -20.32 -23.00 -11.46
N ARG A 70 -19.77 -24.16 -11.77
CA ARG A 70 -19.37 -24.52 -13.13
C ARG A 70 -20.56 -24.59 -14.09
N GLU A 71 -21.68 -25.16 -13.65
CA GLU A 71 -22.92 -25.19 -14.42
C GLU A 71 -23.58 -23.80 -14.49
N ALA A 72 -23.61 -23.05 -13.40
CA ALA A 72 -24.13 -21.67 -13.37
C ALA A 72 -23.36 -20.76 -14.33
N SER A 73 -22.03 -20.84 -14.34
CA SER A 73 -21.17 -20.10 -15.27
C SER A 73 -21.50 -20.38 -16.73
N LYS A 74 -21.81 -21.63 -17.08
CA LYS A 74 -22.23 -21.99 -18.44
C LYS A 74 -23.60 -21.41 -18.79
N ARG A 75 -24.55 -21.39 -17.85
CA ARG A 75 -25.90 -20.84 -18.08
C ARG A 75 -25.90 -19.32 -18.19
N VAL A 76 -25.12 -18.66 -17.36
CA VAL A 76 -25.09 -17.18 -17.26
C VAL A 76 -24.11 -16.57 -18.26
N LEU A 77 -22.87 -17.06 -18.29
CA LEU A 77 -21.79 -16.47 -19.10
C LEU A 77 -21.52 -17.23 -20.40
N GLY A 78 -22.12 -18.41 -20.60
CA GLY A 78 -21.80 -19.28 -21.73
C GLY A 78 -20.42 -19.95 -21.63
N LEU A 79 -19.73 -19.81 -20.49
CA LEU A 79 -18.38 -20.34 -20.26
C LEU A 79 -18.45 -21.52 -19.31
N TYR A 80 -17.82 -22.65 -19.67
CA TYR A 80 -17.78 -23.83 -18.80
C TYR A 80 -16.35 -24.06 -18.31
N PRO A 81 -16.06 -23.84 -17.02
CA PRO A 81 -14.69 -23.94 -16.51
C PRO A 81 -13.98 -25.26 -16.87
N TYR A 82 -12.71 -25.17 -17.29
CA TYR A 82 -11.86 -26.31 -17.65
C TYR A 82 -11.38 -27.07 -16.41
N ARG A 83 -10.87 -28.29 -16.60
CA ARG A 83 -10.27 -29.08 -15.51
C ARG A 83 -9.14 -28.33 -14.80
N VAL A 84 -8.27 -27.66 -15.56
CA VAL A 84 -7.15 -26.89 -15.00
C VAL A 84 -7.62 -25.70 -14.15
N GLN A 85 -8.76 -25.11 -14.51
CA GLN A 85 -9.40 -24.06 -13.72
C GLN A 85 -10.01 -24.62 -12.44
N ILE A 86 -10.62 -25.81 -12.46
CA ILE A 86 -11.06 -26.50 -11.23
C ILE A 86 -9.86 -26.74 -10.30
N MET A 87 -8.74 -27.21 -10.84
CA MET A 87 -7.50 -27.41 -10.07
C MET A 87 -7.01 -26.10 -9.45
N GLY A 88 -6.95 -25.02 -10.23
CA GLY A 88 -6.60 -23.68 -9.72
C GLY A 88 -7.54 -23.20 -8.62
N GLY A 89 -8.86 -23.39 -8.79
CA GLY A 89 -9.87 -23.04 -7.79
C GLY A 89 -9.68 -23.79 -6.47
N ILE A 90 -9.27 -25.06 -6.51
CA ILE A 90 -8.95 -25.84 -5.30
C ILE A 90 -7.72 -25.27 -4.59
N VAL A 91 -6.68 -24.87 -5.33
CA VAL A 91 -5.48 -24.24 -4.76
C VAL A 91 -5.82 -22.93 -4.06
N LEU A 92 -6.63 -22.09 -4.71
CA LEU A 92 -7.13 -20.84 -4.11
C LEU A 92 -7.95 -21.12 -2.84
N HIS A 93 -8.81 -22.13 -2.86
CA HIS A 93 -9.53 -22.54 -1.66
C HIS A 93 -8.59 -23.08 -0.57
N ASN A 94 -7.39 -23.57 -0.87
CA ASN A 94 -6.47 -24.03 0.18
C ASN A 94 -5.65 -22.89 0.81
N GLY A 95 -5.79 -21.65 0.32
CA GLY A 95 -4.98 -20.52 0.78
C GLY A 95 -3.58 -20.47 0.14
N ASP A 96 -3.44 -21.04 -1.06
CA ASP A 96 -2.19 -21.08 -1.82
C ASP A 96 -2.34 -20.28 -3.15
N VAL A 97 -1.25 -20.13 -3.90
CA VAL A 97 -1.22 -19.44 -5.19
C VAL A 97 -1.15 -20.45 -6.35
N PRO A 98 -2.18 -20.61 -7.19
CA PRO A 98 -2.02 -21.31 -8.45
C PRO A 98 -1.29 -20.42 -9.45
N GLU A 99 -0.14 -20.87 -9.96
CA GLU A 99 0.50 -20.23 -11.11
C GLU A 99 -0.23 -20.70 -12.39
N MET A 100 -1.16 -19.87 -12.87
CA MET A 100 -1.94 -20.08 -14.08
C MET A 100 -1.54 -19.05 -15.14
N ARG A 101 -1.00 -19.52 -16.27
CA ARG A 101 -0.52 -18.65 -17.34
C ARG A 101 -1.61 -17.68 -17.83
N THR A 102 -1.18 -16.55 -18.37
CA THR A 102 -2.06 -15.54 -18.94
C THR A 102 -2.97 -16.14 -20.02
N GLY A 103 -4.27 -15.87 -19.95
CA GLY A 103 -5.27 -16.46 -20.85
C GLY A 103 -5.80 -17.84 -20.43
N GLU A 104 -5.42 -18.38 -19.27
CA GLU A 104 -6.04 -19.60 -18.69
C GLU A 104 -7.39 -19.32 -17.98
N GLY A 105 -7.86 -18.06 -17.97
CA GLY A 105 -9.13 -17.67 -17.34
C GLY A 105 -9.07 -17.64 -15.82
N LYS A 106 -8.14 -16.86 -15.27
CA LYS A 106 -7.95 -16.66 -13.81
C LYS A 106 -9.21 -16.09 -13.15
N THR A 107 -9.79 -15.05 -13.73
CA THR A 107 -11.03 -14.41 -13.25
C THR A 107 -12.19 -15.42 -13.15
N LEU A 108 -12.40 -16.25 -14.18
CA LEU A 108 -13.42 -17.29 -14.16
C LEU A 108 -13.12 -18.37 -13.10
N THR A 109 -11.84 -18.72 -12.93
CA THR A 109 -11.38 -19.70 -11.94
C THR A 109 -11.69 -19.25 -10.52
N ALA A 110 -11.56 -17.95 -10.23
CA ALA A 110 -11.83 -17.36 -8.92
C ALA A 110 -13.29 -17.52 -8.46
N THR A 111 -14.24 -17.68 -9.40
CA THR A 111 -15.67 -17.82 -9.06
C THR A 111 -15.98 -18.99 -8.15
N MET A 112 -15.32 -20.13 -8.37
CA MET A 112 -15.53 -21.36 -7.60
C MET A 112 -15.11 -21.23 -6.11
N PRO A 113 -13.87 -20.84 -5.78
CA PRO A 113 -13.46 -20.64 -4.39
C PRO A 113 -14.14 -19.44 -3.72
N VAL A 114 -14.43 -18.36 -4.46
CA VAL A 114 -15.14 -17.20 -3.89
C VAL A 114 -16.55 -17.59 -3.46
N TYR A 115 -17.32 -18.25 -4.33
CA TYR A 115 -18.65 -18.76 -4.00
C TYR A 115 -18.60 -19.68 -2.77
N LEU A 116 -17.69 -20.66 -2.76
CA LEU A 116 -17.58 -21.63 -1.67
C LEU A 116 -17.29 -20.96 -0.32
N ASN A 117 -16.32 -20.04 -0.27
CA ASN A 117 -15.96 -19.37 0.99
C ASN A 117 -17.03 -18.33 1.40
N ALA A 118 -17.80 -17.78 0.46
CA ALA A 118 -18.92 -16.88 0.75
C ALA A 118 -20.11 -17.58 1.42
N LEU A 119 -20.24 -18.90 1.30
CA LEU A 119 -21.29 -19.67 1.98
C LEU A 119 -21.23 -19.57 3.51
N ALA A 120 -20.06 -19.27 4.08
CA ALA A 120 -19.90 -19.05 5.51
C ALA A 120 -20.58 -17.76 6.01
N GLY A 121 -20.89 -16.81 5.12
CA GLY A 121 -21.49 -15.52 5.48
C GLY A 121 -20.53 -14.57 6.20
N GLU A 122 -19.26 -14.92 6.35
CA GLU A 122 -18.22 -14.11 7.00
C GLU A 122 -17.62 -13.03 6.07
N GLY A 123 -17.99 -13.02 4.78
CA GLY A 123 -17.50 -12.08 3.76
C GLY A 123 -16.26 -12.59 3.02
N VAL A 124 -16.15 -12.25 1.73
CA VAL A 124 -15.01 -12.55 0.86
C VAL A 124 -14.57 -11.30 0.13
N HIS A 125 -13.29 -10.93 0.24
CA HIS A 125 -12.72 -9.81 -0.50
C HIS A 125 -11.99 -10.32 -1.75
N VAL A 126 -12.39 -9.83 -2.92
CA VAL A 126 -11.68 -10.04 -4.18
C VAL A 126 -10.92 -8.76 -4.50
N ILE A 127 -9.59 -8.85 -4.42
CA ILE A 127 -8.70 -7.71 -4.54
C ILE A 127 -8.07 -7.69 -5.92
N THR A 128 -8.18 -6.57 -6.63
CA THR A 128 -7.50 -6.36 -7.92
C THR A 128 -6.52 -5.20 -7.84
N VAL A 129 -5.69 -5.04 -8.88
CA VAL A 129 -4.68 -3.97 -8.96
C VAL A 129 -5.26 -2.58 -9.24
N ASN A 130 -6.49 -2.46 -9.78
CA ASN A 130 -7.08 -1.16 -10.09
C ASN A 130 -8.61 -1.19 -10.12
N GLU A 131 -9.22 -0.01 -10.01
CA GLU A 131 -10.69 0.13 -9.94
C GLU A 131 -11.42 -0.33 -11.19
N TYR A 132 -10.80 -0.24 -12.38
CA TYR A 132 -11.37 -0.72 -13.62
C TYR A 132 -11.61 -2.24 -13.57
N LEU A 133 -10.58 -3.00 -13.17
CA LEU A 133 -10.67 -4.46 -13.04
C LEU A 133 -11.65 -4.85 -11.94
N SER A 134 -11.62 -4.18 -10.79
CA SER A 134 -12.61 -4.40 -9.73
C SER A 134 -14.04 -4.20 -10.23
N THR A 135 -14.29 -3.13 -10.99
CA THR A 135 -15.63 -2.83 -11.51
C THR A 135 -16.05 -3.84 -12.58
N ARG A 136 -15.16 -4.14 -13.54
CA ARG A 136 -15.43 -5.10 -14.62
C ARG A 136 -15.71 -6.49 -14.04
N ASP A 137 -14.82 -7.00 -13.20
CA ASP A 137 -14.92 -8.37 -12.68
C ASP A 137 -16.10 -8.52 -11.73
N ALA A 138 -16.40 -7.50 -10.92
CA ALA A 138 -17.60 -7.48 -10.08
C ALA A 138 -18.88 -7.44 -10.91
N THR A 139 -18.86 -6.80 -12.08
CA THR A 139 -20.04 -6.76 -12.97
C THR A 139 -20.20 -8.10 -13.68
N GLU A 140 -19.16 -8.58 -14.38
CA GLU A 140 -19.23 -9.80 -15.18
C GLU A 140 -19.37 -11.06 -14.32
N MET A 141 -18.48 -11.27 -13.35
CA MET A 141 -18.54 -12.46 -12.48
C MET A 141 -19.66 -12.32 -11.44
N GLY A 142 -20.04 -11.09 -11.09
CA GLY A 142 -21.14 -10.81 -10.19
C GLY A 142 -22.49 -11.30 -10.68
N GLU A 143 -22.69 -11.40 -11.99
CA GLU A 143 -23.89 -12.03 -12.56
C GLU A 143 -24.03 -13.48 -12.11
N VAL A 144 -22.93 -14.25 -12.06
CA VAL A 144 -22.96 -15.66 -11.61
C VAL A 144 -23.28 -15.76 -10.12
N TYR A 145 -22.64 -14.93 -9.29
CA TYR A 145 -22.90 -14.93 -7.84
C TYR A 145 -24.33 -14.49 -7.52
N SER A 146 -24.79 -13.41 -8.15
CA SER A 146 -26.14 -12.87 -7.96
C SER A 146 -27.19 -13.85 -8.45
N TRP A 147 -26.95 -14.51 -9.59
CA TRP A 147 -27.82 -15.58 -10.08
C TRP A 147 -27.90 -16.74 -9.11
N LEU A 148 -26.80 -17.10 -8.43
CA LEU A 148 -26.77 -18.12 -7.36
C LEU A 148 -27.30 -17.61 -6.00
N GLY A 149 -27.78 -16.37 -5.91
CA GLY A 149 -28.37 -15.80 -4.69
C GLY A 149 -27.39 -15.26 -3.66
N LEU A 150 -26.17 -14.89 -4.07
CA LEU A 150 -25.20 -14.16 -3.24
C LEU A 150 -25.16 -12.68 -3.63
N SER A 151 -24.92 -11.81 -2.66
CA SER A 151 -24.77 -10.37 -2.86
C SER A 151 -23.32 -9.99 -3.20
N VAL A 152 -23.15 -9.02 -4.10
CA VAL A 152 -21.84 -8.55 -4.60
C VAL A 152 -21.73 -7.04 -4.43
N GLY A 153 -20.73 -6.60 -3.67
CA GLY A 153 -20.41 -5.20 -3.43
C GLY A 153 -19.17 -4.76 -4.19
N ILE A 154 -19.10 -3.48 -4.56
CA ILE A 154 -17.92 -2.85 -5.19
C ILE A 154 -17.47 -1.72 -4.28
N ASN A 155 -16.22 -1.74 -3.81
CA ASN A 155 -15.62 -0.70 -2.99
C ASN A 155 -14.57 0.07 -3.79
N LEU A 156 -14.87 1.35 -4.07
CA LEU A 156 -14.05 2.28 -4.87
C LEU A 156 -13.73 3.53 -4.03
N ALA A 157 -12.68 4.27 -4.40
CA ALA A 157 -12.22 5.47 -3.73
C ALA A 157 -13.28 6.58 -3.70
N ALA A 158 -14.06 6.71 -4.77
CA ALA A 158 -15.09 7.76 -4.88
C ALA A 158 -16.33 7.52 -4.01
N LYS A 159 -16.47 6.33 -3.40
CA LYS A 159 -17.65 6.00 -2.58
C LYS A 159 -17.59 6.66 -1.21
N SER A 160 -18.74 7.14 -0.75
CA SER A 160 -18.93 7.62 0.61
C SER A 160 -18.77 6.48 1.64
N PRO A 161 -18.47 6.79 2.91
CA PRO A 161 -18.38 5.76 3.96
C PRO A 161 -19.63 4.87 4.07
N ALA A 162 -20.82 5.43 3.85
CA ALA A 162 -22.06 4.64 3.84
C ALA A 162 -22.12 3.63 2.69
N GLU A 163 -21.75 4.04 1.47
CA GLU A 163 -21.70 3.15 0.30
C GLU A 163 -20.59 2.11 0.41
N LYS A 164 -19.46 2.45 1.05
CA LYS A 164 -18.39 1.50 1.36
C LYS A 164 -18.88 0.43 2.34
N ARG A 165 -19.58 0.83 3.41
CA ARG A 165 -20.18 -0.09 4.38
C ARG A 165 -21.19 -1.03 3.74
N GLU A 166 -22.04 -0.52 2.85
CA GLU A 166 -22.97 -1.36 2.09
C GLU A 166 -22.21 -2.39 1.23
N ALA A 167 -21.12 -1.98 0.57
CA ALA A 167 -20.31 -2.89 -0.23
C ALA A 167 -19.62 -3.99 0.60
N TYR A 168 -19.12 -3.67 1.81
CA TYR A 168 -18.54 -4.66 2.73
C TYR A 168 -19.60 -5.58 3.35
N ASN A 169 -20.86 -5.14 3.47
CA ASN A 169 -21.96 -5.96 4.00
C ASN A 169 -22.42 -7.06 3.04
N CYS A 170 -22.02 -7.02 1.78
CA CYS A 170 -22.28 -8.10 0.82
C CYS A 170 -21.57 -9.42 1.19
N ASP A 171 -22.02 -10.53 0.61
CA ASP A 171 -21.34 -11.83 0.74
C ASP A 171 -19.93 -11.77 0.11
N ILE A 172 -19.80 -11.00 -0.97
CA ILE A 172 -18.56 -10.82 -1.75
C ILE A 172 -18.33 -9.32 -1.99
N THR A 173 -17.11 -8.85 -1.79
CA THR A 173 -16.72 -7.44 -2.02
C THR A 173 -15.52 -7.38 -2.96
N TYR A 174 -15.68 -6.68 -4.09
CA TYR A 174 -14.58 -6.36 -5.00
C TYR A 174 -13.97 -5.00 -4.64
N SER A 175 -12.64 -4.93 -4.57
CA SER A 175 -11.94 -3.69 -4.25
C SER A 175 -10.49 -3.71 -4.73
N THR A 176 -9.77 -2.62 -4.54
CA THR A 176 -8.33 -2.56 -4.75
C THR A 176 -7.59 -2.81 -3.43
N ASN A 177 -6.33 -3.21 -3.54
CA ASN A 177 -5.43 -3.37 -2.39
C ASN A 177 -5.29 -2.07 -1.59
N SER A 178 -5.15 -0.93 -2.28
CA SER A 178 -5.06 0.39 -1.67
C SER A 178 -6.31 0.77 -0.90
N GLU A 179 -7.51 0.60 -1.48
CA GLU A 179 -8.77 1.00 -0.83
C GLU A 179 -9.06 0.18 0.42
N VAL A 180 -8.82 -1.13 0.37
CA VAL A 180 -8.97 -2.00 1.55
C VAL A 180 -7.98 -1.62 2.65
N GLY A 181 -6.74 -1.30 2.30
CA GLY A 181 -5.75 -0.87 3.29
C GLY A 181 -6.08 0.51 3.90
N PHE A 182 -6.54 1.48 3.09
CA PHE A 182 -6.94 2.78 3.59
C PHE A 182 -8.24 2.74 4.40
N ASP A 183 -9.21 1.91 4.01
CA ASP A 183 -10.42 1.67 4.81
C ASP A 183 -10.05 1.08 6.18
N TYR A 184 -9.10 0.13 6.23
CA TYR A 184 -8.58 -0.40 7.49
C TYR A 184 -7.94 0.68 8.36
N LEU A 185 -7.09 1.53 7.79
CA LEU A 185 -6.47 2.63 8.54
C LEU A 185 -7.52 3.62 9.06
N ARG A 186 -8.49 4.02 8.22
CA ARG A 186 -9.59 4.92 8.60
C ARG A 186 -10.48 4.33 9.69
N ASP A 187 -10.83 3.05 9.59
CA ASP A 187 -11.64 2.35 10.59
C ASP A 187 -10.97 2.32 11.97
N ASN A 188 -9.64 2.38 12.02
CA ASN A 188 -8.88 2.49 13.27
C ASN A 188 -8.65 3.94 13.73
N MET A 189 -9.26 4.92 13.05
CA MET A 189 -9.24 6.35 13.41
C MET A 189 -10.64 6.91 13.69
N VAL A 190 -11.72 6.15 13.44
CA VAL A 190 -13.09 6.62 13.68
C VAL A 190 -13.41 6.76 15.17
N VAL A 191 -14.25 7.74 15.53
CA VAL A 191 -14.66 7.99 16.93
C VAL A 191 -15.83 7.09 17.34
N ARG A 192 -16.70 6.73 16.40
CA ARG A 192 -17.89 5.90 16.67
C ARG A 192 -17.88 4.62 15.87
N GLN A 193 -18.43 3.56 16.46
CA GLN A 193 -18.54 2.26 15.79
C GLN A 193 -19.36 2.33 14.50
N GLU A 194 -20.40 3.17 14.46
CA GLU A 194 -21.27 3.36 13.30
C GLU A 194 -20.55 3.95 12.06
N ASP A 195 -19.39 4.59 12.26
CA ASP A 195 -18.61 5.20 11.19
C ASP A 195 -17.68 4.19 10.50
N MET A 196 -17.43 3.03 11.11
CA MET A 196 -16.61 1.98 10.49
C MET A 196 -17.27 1.41 9.24
N VAL A 197 -16.45 1.05 8.25
CA VAL A 197 -16.92 0.52 6.98
C VAL A 197 -16.63 -0.97 6.82
N GLN A 198 -15.53 -1.48 7.37
CA GLN A 198 -15.11 -2.86 7.20
C GLN A 198 -15.78 -3.82 8.19
N ARG A 199 -15.89 -5.07 7.74
CA ARG A 199 -16.18 -6.24 8.56
C ARG A 199 -14.87 -6.95 8.95
N PRO A 200 -14.89 -7.90 9.91
CA PRO A 200 -13.72 -8.72 10.21
C PRO A 200 -13.11 -9.37 8.94
N LEU A 201 -11.78 -9.34 8.84
CA LEU A 201 -11.05 -9.79 7.65
C LEU A 201 -11.01 -11.33 7.59
N ASN A 202 -11.94 -11.92 6.82
CA ASN A 202 -12.09 -13.37 6.72
C ASN A 202 -11.25 -13.99 5.60
N PHE A 203 -11.67 -13.86 4.34
CA PHE A 203 -10.98 -14.44 3.18
C PHE A 203 -10.67 -13.37 2.15
N ALA A 204 -9.39 -13.23 1.78
CA ALA A 204 -8.95 -12.41 0.65
C ALA A 204 -8.47 -13.30 -0.50
N LEU A 205 -8.96 -13.00 -1.70
CA LEU A 205 -8.43 -13.53 -2.96
C LEU A 205 -7.82 -12.36 -3.74
N VAL A 206 -6.50 -12.37 -3.87
CA VAL A 206 -5.75 -11.32 -4.56
C VAL A 206 -5.48 -11.72 -6.01
N ASP A 207 -6.07 -11.02 -6.96
CA ASP A 207 -5.68 -11.13 -8.37
C ASP A 207 -4.33 -10.45 -8.59
N GLU A 208 -3.53 -10.99 -9.50
CA GLU A 208 -2.19 -10.51 -9.81
C GLU A 208 -1.35 -10.35 -8.52
N VAL A 209 -1.42 -11.38 -7.67
CA VAL A 209 -0.86 -11.39 -6.31
C VAL A 209 0.63 -11.07 -6.27
N ASP A 210 1.34 -11.43 -7.34
CA ASP A 210 2.76 -11.19 -7.50
C ASP A 210 3.06 -9.68 -7.60
N SER A 211 2.18 -8.89 -8.18
CA SER A 211 2.35 -7.44 -8.15
C SER A 211 1.84 -6.78 -6.89
N VAL A 212 0.70 -7.22 -6.37
CA VAL A 212 0.15 -6.63 -5.13
C VAL A 212 1.07 -6.90 -3.94
N LEU A 213 1.53 -8.14 -3.76
CA LEU A 213 2.26 -8.57 -2.56
C LEU A 213 3.79 -8.47 -2.69
N ILE A 214 4.32 -8.20 -3.89
CA ILE A 214 5.78 -8.04 -4.12
C ILE A 214 6.11 -6.67 -4.74
N ASP A 215 5.51 -6.29 -5.87
CA ASP A 215 5.89 -5.05 -6.58
C ASP A 215 5.41 -3.79 -5.84
N GLU A 216 4.16 -3.81 -5.37
CA GLU A 216 3.53 -2.68 -4.65
C GLU A 216 3.85 -2.69 -3.16
N ALA A 217 4.22 -3.85 -2.61
CA ALA A 217 4.63 -4.04 -1.22
C ALA A 217 5.99 -3.40 -0.84
N ARG A 218 6.52 -2.53 -1.71
CA ARG A 218 7.75 -1.75 -1.46
C ARG A 218 7.50 -0.53 -0.58
N THR A 219 6.32 0.07 -0.67
CA THR A 219 5.97 1.29 0.07
C THR A 219 4.79 1.04 0.99
N PRO A 220 4.84 1.46 2.26
CA PRO A 220 3.70 1.35 3.16
C PRO A 220 2.57 2.30 2.76
N LEU A 221 1.35 1.97 3.18
CA LEU A 221 0.19 2.86 3.12
C LEU A 221 0.24 3.82 4.30
N ILE A 222 0.15 5.13 4.04
CA ILE A 222 0.27 6.17 5.05
C ILE A 222 -0.94 7.11 4.99
N VAL A 223 -1.55 7.36 6.15
CA VAL A 223 -2.54 8.43 6.36
C VAL A 223 -1.86 9.55 7.14
N SER A 224 -1.79 10.73 6.53
CA SER A 224 -1.24 11.92 7.17
C SER A 224 -2.32 12.69 7.94
N GLY A 225 -1.94 13.23 9.11
CA GLY A 225 -2.80 14.00 10.01
C GLY A 225 -2.69 15.50 9.86
N ALA A 226 -3.53 16.20 10.63
CA ALA A 226 -3.48 17.65 10.75
C ALA A 226 -2.15 18.11 11.35
N VAL A 227 -1.66 19.23 10.87
CA VAL A 227 -0.31 19.70 11.19
C VAL A 227 -0.25 20.38 12.55
N SER A 228 0.83 20.14 13.30
CA SER A 228 1.16 20.89 14.50
C SER A 228 2.15 22.02 14.16
N SER A 229 1.80 23.26 14.50
CA SER A 229 2.63 24.46 14.30
C SER A 229 3.89 24.54 15.20
N GLU A 230 4.02 23.65 16.19
CA GLU A 230 5.10 23.65 17.17
C GLU A 230 6.46 23.24 16.58
N THR A 231 6.49 22.39 15.55
CA THR A 231 7.73 21.89 14.92
C THR A 231 8.50 22.95 14.14
N ASN A 232 7.84 24.01 13.67
CA ASN A 232 8.50 25.09 12.90
C ASN A 232 9.62 25.79 13.68
N GLN A 233 9.51 25.87 15.02
CA GLN A 233 10.53 26.49 15.85
C GLN A 233 11.84 25.68 15.90
N LEU A 234 11.76 24.35 15.76
CA LEU A 234 12.93 23.48 15.81
C LEU A 234 13.78 23.60 14.54
N TYR A 235 13.16 23.71 13.36
CA TYR A 235 13.87 24.00 12.12
C TYR A 235 14.66 25.31 12.20
N ILE A 236 14.04 26.36 12.73
CA ILE A 236 14.69 27.67 12.89
C ILE A 236 15.88 27.57 13.85
N ARG A 237 15.72 26.89 14.99
CA ARG A 237 16.81 26.71 15.97
C ARG A 237 17.94 25.84 15.41
N ALA A 238 17.62 24.77 14.70
CA ALA A 238 18.60 23.90 14.06
C ALA A 238 19.39 24.63 12.98
N ASP A 239 18.73 25.43 12.13
CA ASP A 239 19.40 26.27 11.13
C ASP A 239 20.33 27.31 11.77
N MET A 240 19.86 27.99 12.83
CA MET A 240 20.70 28.94 13.59
C MET A 240 21.94 28.26 14.16
N PHE A 241 21.80 27.05 14.72
CA PHE A 241 22.93 26.27 15.22
C PHE A 241 23.90 25.89 14.09
N VAL A 242 23.39 25.32 13.00
CA VAL A 242 24.21 24.86 11.87
C VAL A 242 25.02 26.01 11.26
N LYS A 243 24.46 27.22 11.19
CA LYS A 243 25.17 28.43 10.73
C LYS A 243 26.34 28.85 11.64
N THR A 244 26.46 28.30 12.86
CA THR A 244 27.62 28.52 13.74
C THR A 244 28.77 27.52 13.54
N LEU A 245 28.55 26.49 12.70
CA LEU A 245 29.52 25.44 12.47
C LEU A 245 30.58 25.85 11.44
N THR A 246 31.77 25.30 11.62
CA THR A 246 32.93 25.52 10.74
C THR A 246 33.37 24.20 10.11
N SER A 247 34.30 24.24 9.15
CA SER A 247 34.74 23.04 8.40
C SER A 247 35.38 21.93 9.23
N VAL A 248 35.66 22.16 10.53
CA VAL A 248 36.14 21.14 11.48
C VAL A 248 34.99 20.45 12.24
N ASP A 249 33.79 21.02 12.23
CA ASP A 249 32.63 20.59 13.03
C ASP A 249 31.73 19.59 12.29
N TYR A 250 31.97 19.34 11.00
CA TYR A 250 31.18 18.41 10.20
C TYR A 250 32.04 17.71 9.13
N ILE A 251 31.54 16.59 8.62
CA ILE A 251 32.18 15.77 7.58
C ILE A 251 31.21 15.65 6.41
N ILE A 252 31.66 15.98 5.20
CA ILE A 252 30.87 15.88 3.96
C ILE A 252 31.48 14.83 3.04
N ASP A 253 30.64 13.90 2.58
CA ASP A 253 30.95 13.02 1.45
C ASP A 253 30.22 13.52 0.20
N VAL A 254 30.97 14.20 -0.67
CA VAL A 254 30.46 14.86 -1.88
C VAL A 254 29.86 13.87 -2.89
N PRO A 255 30.50 12.72 -3.23
CA PRO A 255 29.91 11.70 -4.09
C PRO A 255 28.54 11.18 -3.65
N THR A 256 28.33 10.98 -2.36
CA THR A 256 27.08 10.42 -1.82
C THR A 256 26.10 11.48 -1.36
N LYS A 257 26.47 12.76 -1.40
CA LYS A 257 25.71 13.88 -0.83
C LYS A 257 25.26 13.57 0.62
N THR A 258 26.17 13.04 1.43
CA THR A 258 25.92 12.82 2.86
C THR A 258 26.77 13.77 3.70
N ILE A 259 26.20 14.21 4.83
CA ILE A 259 26.85 15.09 5.80
C ILE A 259 26.47 14.61 7.21
N GLY A 260 27.42 14.68 8.13
CA GLY A 260 27.20 14.44 9.55
C GLY A 260 28.13 15.31 10.39
N LEU A 261 27.81 15.44 11.68
CA LEU A 261 28.68 16.13 12.64
C LEU A 261 29.97 15.33 12.88
N SER A 262 31.07 16.04 13.09
CA SER A 262 32.29 15.47 13.68
C SER A 262 32.17 15.47 15.20
N ASP A 263 33.10 14.82 15.91
CA ASP A 263 33.15 14.86 17.39
C ASP A 263 33.12 16.31 17.94
N SER A 264 33.86 17.22 17.29
CA SER A 264 33.83 18.66 17.61
C SER A 264 32.45 19.29 17.42
N GLY A 265 31.74 18.92 16.35
CA GLY A 265 30.39 19.40 16.09
C GLY A 265 29.35 18.86 17.08
N ILE A 266 29.53 17.61 17.53
CA ILE A 266 28.68 16.98 18.55
C ILE A 266 28.85 17.72 19.89
N ASP A 267 30.08 17.94 20.35
CA ASP A 267 30.36 18.69 21.59
C ASP A 267 29.77 20.11 21.54
N LYS A 268 29.82 20.75 20.37
CA LYS A 268 29.26 22.09 20.13
C LYS A 268 27.73 22.08 20.16
N ALA A 269 27.10 21.05 19.60
CA ALA A 269 25.66 20.85 19.65
C ALA A 269 25.19 20.63 21.09
N GLU A 270 25.86 19.77 21.85
CA GLU A 270 25.57 19.51 23.26
C GLU A 270 25.67 20.78 24.10
N SER A 271 26.70 21.59 23.85
CA SER A 271 26.87 22.89 24.51
C SER A 271 25.78 23.91 24.10
N TYR A 272 25.43 23.97 22.81
CA TYR A 272 24.45 24.94 22.28
C TYR A 272 23.03 24.66 22.77
N PHE A 273 22.63 23.38 22.76
CA PHE A 273 21.30 22.93 23.19
C PHE A 273 21.23 22.56 24.67
N ASN A 274 22.36 22.66 25.40
CA ASN A 274 22.49 22.32 26.81
C ASN A 274 22.05 20.88 27.11
N LEU A 275 22.64 19.94 26.39
CA LEU A 275 22.38 18.49 26.46
C LEU A 275 23.58 17.77 27.06
N ALA A 276 23.34 16.65 27.73
CA ALA A 276 24.41 15.79 28.23
C ALA A 276 24.99 14.88 27.13
N ASN A 277 24.15 14.46 26.19
CA ASN A 277 24.53 13.70 25.02
C ASN A 277 23.51 13.97 23.89
N LEU A 278 23.99 14.39 22.72
CA LEU A 278 23.13 14.72 21.57
C LEU A 278 22.33 13.50 21.08
N TYR A 279 22.90 12.29 21.19
CA TYR A 279 22.31 11.07 20.64
C TYR A 279 21.45 10.29 21.64
N ASP A 280 21.15 10.89 22.80
CA ASP A 280 20.17 10.35 23.73
C ASP A 280 18.78 10.28 23.10
N ILE A 281 17.96 9.33 23.59
CA ILE A 281 16.64 9.01 23.05
C ILE A 281 15.69 10.21 23.08
N GLU A 282 15.82 11.05 24.11
CA GLU A 282 14.99 12.26 24.28
C GLU A 282 15.29 13.33 23.21
N ASN A 283 16.44 13.23 22.52
CA ASN A 283 16.94 14.22 21.57
C ASN A 283 16.81 13.77 20.09
N VAL A 284 16.24 12.60 19.81
CA VAL A 284 16.17 12.02 18.45
C VAL A 284 15.54 12.99 17.44
N ALA A 285 14.44 13.64 17.81
CA ALA A 285 13.81 14.65 16.96
C ALA A 285 14.76 15.82 16.66
N LEU A 286 15.48 16.31 17.66
CA LEU A 286 16.45 17.41 17.49
C LEU A 286 17.62 16.99 16.58
N THR A 287 18.16 15.79 16.74
CA THR A 287 19.21 15.25 15.87
C THR A 287 18.76 15.24 14.41
N HIS A 288 17.52 14.80 14.16
CA HIS A 288 16.93 14.81 12.83
C HIS A 288 16.82 16.23 12.23
N PHE A 289 16.38 17.23 13.01
CA PHE A 289 16.37 18.63 12.54
C PHE A 289 17.77 19.18 12.26
N ILE A 290 18.78 18.83 13.07
CA ILE A 290 20.17 19.24 12.85
C ILE A 290 20.72 18.61 11.56
N ASP A 291 20.48 17.31 11.32
CA ASP A 291 20.90 16.63 10.10
C ASP A 291 20.28 17.24 8.84
N ASN A 292 18.99 17.58 8.90
CA ASN A 292 18.32 18.27 7.80
C ASN A 292 18.84 19.69 7.59
N ALA A 293 19.11 20.43 8.66
CA ALA A 293 19.70 21.77 8.58
C ALA A 293 21.13 21.72 8.01
N LEU A 294 21.93 20.69 8.35
CA LEU A 294 23.26 20.43 7.78
C LEU A 294 23.16 20.18 6.27
N ARG A 295 22.25 19.30 5.85
CA ARG A 295 22.01 19.02 4.42
C ARG A 295 21.55 20.28 3.69
N ALA A 296 20.59 21.02 4.24
CA ALA A 296 20.09 22.25 3.65
C ALA A 296 21.20 23.29 3.47
N ASN A 297 22.05 23.52 4.48
CA ASN A 297 23.07 24.56 4.44
C ASN A 297 24.30 24.19 3.60
N TYR A 298 24.75 22.93 3.63
CA TYR A 298 26.04 22.55 3.05
C TYR A 298 25.95 21.65 1.80
N ILE A 299 24.82 20.99 1.56
CA ILE A 299 24.63 20.09 0.41
C ILE A 299 23.72 20.72 -0.64
N MET A 300 22.63 21.36 -0.21
CA MET A 300 21.61 21.91 -1.09
C MET A 300 22.00 23.33 -1.53
N LEU A 301 22.21 23.52 -2.83
CA LEU A 301 22.69 24.79 -3.39
C LEU A 301 21.53 25.59 -4.02
N LEU A 302 21.42 26.86 -3.63
CA LEU A 302 20.53 27.83 -4.25
C LEU A 302 20.94 28.05 -5.72
N ASP A 303 19.95 28.20 -6.60
CA ASP A 303 20.06 28.34 -8.06
C ASP A 303 20.63 27.12 -8.79
N ILE A 304 20.84 26.00 -8.09
CA ILE A 304 21.31 24.73 -8.67
C ILE A 304 20.35 23.58 -8.34
N ASP A 305 20.11 23.33 -7.06
CA ASP A 305 19.20 22.27 -6.61
C ASP A 305 17.76 22.80 -6.39
N TYR A 306 17.63 24.07 -6.04
CA TYR A 306 16.35 24.76 -5.84
C TYR A 306 16.49 26.27 -6.09
N VAL A 307 15.36 26.95 -6.29
CA VAL A 307 15.25 28.42 -6.36
C VAL A 307 14.15 28.91 -5.41
N VAL A 308 14.20 30.18 -5.03
CA VAL A 308 13.13 30.83 -4.25
C VAL A 308 12.23 31.61 -5.22
N SER A 309 10.92 31.35 -5.20
CA SER A 309 9.95 32.06 -6.03
C SER A 309 9.72 33.50 -5.54
N GLU A 310 9.11 34.34 -6.37
CA GLU A 310 8.74 35.71 -5.99
C GLU A 310 7.74 35.75 -4.82
N ASP A 311 6.92 34.70 -4.67
CA ASP A 311 5.97 34.52 -3.58
C ASP A 311 6.63 33.97 -2.29
N GLY A 312 7.94 33.72 -2.30
CA GLY A 312 8.69 33.21 -1.15
C GLY A 312 8.52 31.70 -0.92
N GLU A 313 8.33 30.91 -1.99
CA GLU A 313 8.27 29.45 -1.93
C GLU A 313 9.54 28.79 -2.51
N ILE A 314 9.92 27.62 -1.99
CA ILE A 314 11.06 26.85 -2.51
C ILE A 314 10.61 25.98 -3.68
N LEU A 315 11.18 26.23 -4.87
CA LEU A 315 10.93 25.45 -6.08
C LEU A 315 12.15 24.59 -6.43
N ILE A 316 11.95 23.28 -6.60
CA ILE A 316 13.05 22.36 -6.95
C ILE A 316 13.44 22.56 -8.42
N VAL A 317 14.74 22.56 -8.71
CA VAL A 317 15.26 22.63 -10.08
C VAL A 317 15.66 21.25 -10.56
N ASP A 318 15.19 20.86 -11.74
CA ASP A 318 15.70 19.68 -12.44
C ASP A 318 17.10 19.96 -12.97
N GLN A 319 18.10 19.26 -12.44
CA GLN A 319 19.52 19.44 -12.79
C GLN A 319 19.83 19.19 -14.28
N PHE A 320 19.00 18.44 -15.00
CA PHE A 320 19.23 18.15 -16.42
C PHE A 320 18.63 19.20 -17.34
N THR A 321 17.49 19.77 -16.96
CA THR A 321 16.73 20.70 -17.82
C THR A 321 16.80 22.16 -17.38
N GLY A 322 17.23 22.42 -16.14
CA GLY A 322 17.23 23.75 -15.51
C GLY A 322 15.83 24.31 -15.25
N ARG A 323 14.78 23.48 -15.40
CA ARG A 323 13.39 23.90 -15.19
C ARG A 323 12.98 23.72 -13.73
N THR A 324 12.15 24.63 -13.24
CA THR A 324 11.49 24.52 -11.94
C THR A 324 10.40 23.45 -11.98
N MET A 325 10.34 22.63 -10.94
CA MET A 325 9.34 21.58 -10.76
C MET A 325 8.29 22.05 -9.73
N GLU A 326 7.28 22.77 -10.21
CA GLU A 326 6.18 23.26 -9.38
C GLU A 326 5.41 22.10 -8.72
N GLY A 327 5.02 22.31 -7.45
CA GLY A 327 4.29 21.33 -6.64
C GLY A 327 5.14 20.18 -6.08
N ARG A 328 6.43 20.09 -6.38
CA ARG A 328 7.34 19.09 -5.78
C ARG A 328 8.03 19.62 -4.54
N ARG A 329 8.19 18.74 -3.54
CA ARG A 329 8.90 19.02 -2.29
C ARG A 329 9.97 17.99 -2.00
N PHE A 330 10.98 18.39 -1.24
CA PHE A 330 11.95 17.46 -0.67
C PHE A 330 11.29 16.73 0.51
N SER A 331 11.59 15.44 0.68
CA SER A 331 11.02 14.62 1.76
C SER A 331 11.83 14.75 3.06
N ASP A 332 11.30 14.15 4.14
CA ASP A 332 12.02 13.92 5.41
C ASP A 332 12.44 15.23 6.10
N GLY A 333 11.63 16.30 6.04
CA GLY A 333 11.96 17.59 6.65
C GLY A 333 13.00 18.44 5.96
N LEU A 334 13.61 17.95 4.87
CA LEU A 334 14.62 18.71 4.15
C LEU A 334 14.05 19.97 3.49
N HIS A 335 12.79 19.92 3.00
CA HIS A 335 12.17 21.08 2.36
C HIS A 335 11.99 22.21 3.38
N GLN A 336 11.50 21.88 4.57
CA GLN A 336 11.32 22.81 5.69
C GLN A 336 12.65 23.33 6.22
N ALA A 337 13.70 22.52 6.23
CA ALA A 337 15.04 22.97 6.58
C ALA A 337 15.61 23.96 5.55
N ILE A 338 15.33 23.78 4.26
CA ILE A 338 15.68 24.77 3.21
C ILE A 338 14.83 26.04 3.39
N GLU A 339 13.54 25.90 3.69
CA GLU A 339 12.68 27.05 3.98
C GLU A 339 13.20 27.87 5.17
N ALA A 340 13.64 27.20 6.24
CA ALA A 340 14.28 27.83 7.39
C ALA A 340 15.61 28.50 7.04
N LYS A 341 16.46 27.83 6.23
CA LYS A 341 17.75 28.35 5.75
C LYS A 341 17.58 29.67 5.01
N GLU A 342 16.64 29.72 4.07
CA GLU A 342 16.36 30.89 3.22
C GLU A 342 15.48 31.94 3.92
N GLY A 343 15.01 31.66 5.14
CA GLY A 343 14.18 32.58 5.92
C GLY A 343 12.78 32.78 5.33
N VAL A 344 12.29 31.82 4.54
CA VAL A 344 10.93 31.84 3.99
C VAL A 344 9.93 31.18 4.96
N ARG A 345 8.64 31.30 4.68
CA ARG A 345 7.60 30.75 5.54
C ARG A 345 7.68 29.22 5.52
N ILE A 346 8.08 28.64 6.65
CA ILE A 346 8.13 27.19 6.82
C ILE A 346 6.73 26.61 6.69
N GLN A 347 6.57 25.73 5.72
CA GLN A 347 5.32 25.04 5.48
C GLN A 347 5.23 23.82 6.38
N GLU A 348 4.10 23.78 7.06
CA GLU A 348 3.75 22.80 8.07
C GLU A 348 3.85 21.36 7.53
N GLU A 349 4.64 20.51 8.20
CA GLU A 349 4.79 19.08 7.85
C GLU A 349 3.55 18.27 8.17
N SER A 350 3.14 17.43 7.23
CA SER A 350 2.09 16.46 7.47
C SER A 350 2.62 15.28 8.30
N LYS A 351 2.19 15.18 9.57
CA LYS A 351 2.55 14.06 10.45
C LYS A 351 1.90 12.75 10.00
N THR A 352 2.57 11.63 10.21
CA THR A 352 1.98 10.30 9.96
C THR A 352 1.02 9.91 11.08
N SER A 353 -0.29 9.88 10.81
CA SER A 353 -1.31 9.46 11.80
C SER A 353 -1.53 7.96 11.85
N ALA A 354 -1.41 7.29 10.71
CA ALA A 354 -1.50 5.84 10.64
C ALA A 354 -0.69 5.34 9.44
N SER A 355 -0.03 4.21 9.59
CA SER A 355 0.77 3.61 8.51
C SER A 355 0.71 2.10 8.57
N ILE A 356 0.55 1.35 7.47
CA ILE A 356 0.63 -0.12 7.47
C ILE A 356 1.26 -0.61 6.17
N THR A 357 2.07 -1.68 6.22
CA THR A 357 2.56 -2.34 5.01
C THR A 357 1.51 -3.28 4.40
N TYR A 358 1.57 -3.50 3.09
CA TYR A 358 0.72 -4.50 2.44
C TYR A 358 0.93 -5.89 3.03
N GLN A 359 2.18 -6.24 3.35
CA GLN A 359 2.55 -7.50 4.00
C GLN A 359 1.72 -7.72 5.28
N ASN A 360 1.80 -6.77 6.22
CA ASN A 360 1.13 -6.92 7.51
C ASN A 360 -0.39 -6.78 7.39
N MET A 361 -0.89 -5.96 6.46
CA MET A 361 -2.32 -5.85 6.21
C MET A 361 -2.93 -7.17 5.71
N PHE A 362 -2.31 -7.82 4.72
CA PHE A 362 -2.83 -9.09 4.20
C PHE A 362 -2.62 -10.28 5.16
N ARG A 363 -1.61 -10.23 6.05
CA ARG A 363 -1.40 -11.23 7.11
C ARG A 363 -2.54 -11.25 8.15
N MET A 364 -3.34 -10.19 8.25
CA MET A 364 -4.47 -10.15 9.19
C MET A 364 -5.69 -10.97 8.73
N TYR A 365 -5.77 -11.35 7.46
CA TYR A 365 -6.86 -12.19 6.98
C TYR A 365 -6.76 -13.60 7.57
N LYS A 366 -7.88 -14.15 8.03
CA LYS A 366 -7.99 -15.56 8.48
C LYS A 366 -7.54 -16.54 7.39
N LYS A 367 -7.74 -16.17 6.13
CA LYS A 367 -7.28 -16.92 4.96
C LYS A 367 -6.91 -15.98 3.82
N LEU A 368 -5.75 -16.20 3.23
CA LEU A 368 -5.25 -15.45 2.09
C LEU A 368 -5.01 -16.41 0.92
N ALA A 369 -5.48 -16.05 -0.26
CA ALA A 369 -5.20 -16.72 -1.51
C ALA A 369 -4.86 -15.68 -2.57
N GLY A 370 -4.18 -16.08 -3.63
CA GLY A 370 -3.92 -15.17 -4.74
C GLY A 370 -3.68 -15.92 -6.03
N MET A 371 -3.88 -15.27 -7.17
CA MET A 371 -3.68 -15.88 -8.49
C MET A 371 -2.77 -15.03 -9.35
N THR A 372 -1.96 -15.67 -10.18
CA THR A 372 -1.05 -15.01 -11.10
C THR A 372 -0.47 -16.01 -12.11
N GLY A 373 0.15 -15.53 -13.19
CA GLY A 373 0.83 -16.37 -14.18
C GLY A 373 2.32 -16.56 -13.95
N THR A 374 2.89 -15.89 -12.95
CA THR A 374 4.34 -15.77 -12.81
C THR A 374 4.81 -15.60 -11.37
N ALA A 375 4.56 -16.53 -10.45
CA ALA A 375 4.99 -16.35 -9.05
C ALA A 375 6.06 -17.33 -8.56
N LYS A 376 6.32 -18.44 -9.27
CA LYS A 376 7.22 -19.51 -8.80
C LYS A 376 8.64 -19.03 -8.50
N THR A 377 9.08 -17.91 -9.08
CA THR A 377 10.39 -17.31 -8.78
C THR A 377 10.48 -16.79 -7.33
N GLU A 378 9.38 -16.28 -6.78
CA GLU A 378 9.30 -15.66 -5.45
C GLU A 378 8.68 -16.60 -4.40
N GLU A 379 8.65 -17.91 -4.64
CA GLU A 379 8.01 -18.88 -3.75
C GLU A 379 8.54 -18.83 -2.31
N GLU A 380 9.83 -18.54 -2.14
CA GLU A 380 10.44 -18.39 -0.82
C GLU A 380 9.85 -17.18 -0.06
N GLU A 381 9.73 -16.02 -0.72
CA GLU A 381 9.13 -14.83 -0.12
C GLU A 381 7.65 -15.05 0.24
N PHE A 382 6.87 -15.64 -0.67
CA PHE A 382 5.46 -15.97 -0.40
C PHE A 382 5.28 -16.89 0.80
N ARG A 383 6.19 -17.85 0.97
CA ARG A 383 6.14 -18.79 2.08
C ARG A 383 6.59 -18.17 3.39
N GLU A 384 7.66 -17.41 3.39
CA GLU A 384 8.21 -16.78 4.60
C GLU A 384 7.28 -15.69 5.14
N VAL A 385 6.71 -14.86 4.26
CA VAL A 385 5.92 -13.69 4.67
C VAL A 385 4.45 -14.05 4.88
N TYR A 386 3.85 -14.82 3.96
CA TYR A 386 2.41 -15.06 3.92
C TYR A 386 2.00 -16.52 4.21
N ASN A 387 2.97 -17.43 4.42
CA ASN A 387 2.72 -18.87 4.57
C ASN A 387 1.92 -19.48 3.39
N MET A 388 2.18 -18.98 2.17
CA MET A 388 1.54 -19.46 0.95
C MET A 388 2.50 -20.27 0.09
N ARG A 389 2.03 -21.35 -0.52
CA ARG A 389 2.80 -22.12 -1.51
C ARG A 389 2.40 -21.73 -2.93
N ILE A 390 3.31 -21.95 -3.88
CA ILE A 390 3.07 -21.67 -5.29
C ILE A 390 2.98 -22.98 -6.05
N ILE A 391 1.78 -23.28 -6.56
CA ILE A 391 1.47 -24.52 -7.25
C ILE A 391 1.31 -24.24 -8.75
N PRO A 392 2.25 -24.70 -9.60
CA PRO A 392 2.14 -24.54 -11.04
C PRO A 392 0.99 -25.37 -11.59
N ILE A 393 0.01 -24.70 -12.21
CA ILE A 393 -1.13 -25.37 -12.85
C ILE A 393 -0.79 -25.62 -14.32
N PRO A 394 -1.02 -26.84 -14.85
CA PRO A 394 -0.85 -27.12 -16.27
C PRO A 394 -1.73 -26.21 -17.14
N THR A 395 -1.25 -25.86 -18.34
CA THR A 395 -2.08 -25.12 -19.31
C THR A 395 -3.16 -26.03 -19.89
N ASN A 396 -4.32 -25.45 -20.23
CA ASN A 396 -5.42 -26.20 -20.86
C ASN A 396 -4.99 -26.78 -22.23
N ARG A 397 -4.18 -26.02 -22.97
CA ARG A 397 -3.58 -26.42 -24.25
C ARG A 397 -2.07 -26.19 -24.23
N PRO A 398 -1.28 -26.99 -24.96
CA PRO A 398 0.16 -26.75 -25.07
C PRO A 398 0.48 -25.37 -25.67
N ILE A 399 1.52 -24.72 -25.16
CA ILE A 399 1.97 -23.41 -25.64
C ILE A 399 2.64 -23.60 -27.01
N ALA A 400 2.15 -22.89 -28.04
CA ALA A 400 2.71 -22.91 -29.40
C ALA A 400 3.56 -21.68 -29.74
N ARG A 401 3.73 -20.75 -28.77
CA ARG A 401 4.52 -19.53 -28.94
C ARG A 401 6.01 -19.83 -29.11
N ILE A 402 6.66 -19.10 -30.00
CA ILE A 402 8.11 -19.13 -30.22
C ILE A 402 8.75 -17.97 -29.46
N ASP A 403 9.52 -18.27 -28.42
CA ASP A 403 10.29 -17.28 -27.67
C ASP A 403 11.72 -17.20 -28.22
N HIS A 404 12.03 -16.14 -28.96
CA HIS A 404 13.34 -15.92 -29.55
C HIS A 404 14.38 -15.49 -28.51
N THR A 405 15.66 -15.77 -28.79
CA THR A 405 16.78 -15.32 -27.96
C THR A 405 17.00 -13.81 -28.08
N ASP A 406 17.47 -13.19 -27.00
CA ASP A 406 17.71 -11.74 -26.94
C ASP A 406 18.70 -11.26 -27.99
N LEU A 407 18.40 -10.10 -28.58
CA LEU A 407 19.28 -9.39 -29.52
C LEU A 407 19.96 -8.25 -28.77
N LEU A 408 21.29 -8.28 -28.70
CA LEU A 408 22.07 -7.25 -28.02
C LEU A 408 22.74 -6.33 -29.04
N TYR A 409 22.59 -5.03 -28.80
CA TYR A 409 23.11 -3.94 -29.61
C TYR A 409 24.12 -3.09 -28.82
N PRO A 410 25.08 -2.42 -29.51
CA PRO A 410 26.04 -1.55 -28.84
C PRO A 410 25.43 -0.30 -28.22
N THR A 411 24.46 0.32 -28.91
CA THR A 411 23.88 1.63 -28.54
C THR A 411 22.36 1.59 -28.48
N LEU A 412 21.76 2.53 -27.75
CA LEU A 412 20.30 2.70 -27.72
C LEU A 412 19.74 3.01 -29.11
N ASP A 413 20.42 3.82 -29.92
CA ASP A 413 19.91 4.18 -31.25
C ASP A 413 19.89 2.99 -32.21
N SER A 414 20.96 2.18 -32.26
CA SER A 414 21.00 0.96 -33.08
C SER A 414 19.91 -0.05 -32.65
N LYS A 415 19.72 -0.22 -31.33
CA LYS A 415 18.61 -1.01 -30.77
C LYS A 415 17.25 -0.53 -31.28
N PHE A 416 16.94 0.76 -31.12
CA PHE A 416 15.63 1.28 -31.50
C PHE A 416 15.41 1.32 -33.02
N ARG A 417 16.45 1.55 -33.82
CA ARG A 417 16.38 1.38 -35.29
C ARG A 417 16.00 -0.05 -35.66
N ALA A 418 16.59 -1.05 -35.01
CA ALA A 418 16.26 -2.45 -35.23
C ALA A 418 14.82 -2.81 -34.79
N VAL A 419 14.35 -2.29 -33.66
CA VAL A 419 12.96 -2.45 -33.20
C VAL A 419 11.99 -1.91 -34.25
N VAL A 420 12.21 -0.68 -34.74
CA VAL A 420 11.35 -0.05 -35.75
C VAL A 420 11.36 -0.83 -37.07
N ALA A 421 12.51 -1.37 -37.47
CA ALA A 421 12.61 -2.21 -38.66
C ALA A 421 11.81 -3.51 -38.54
N ASP A 422 11.87 -4.20 -37.39
CA ASP A 422 11.08 -5.41 -37.13
C ASP A 422 9.57 -5.12 -37.08
N VAL A 423 9.18 -4.02 -36.42
CA VAL A 423 7.78 -3.55 -36.40
C VAL A 423 7.29 -3.31 -37.82
N LYS A 424 8.09 -2.62 -38.66
CA LYS A 424 7.74 -2.35 -40.05
C LYS A 424 7.56 -3.63 -40.87
N GLU A 425 8.51 -4.55 -40.80
CA GLU A 425 8.46 -5.80 -41.56
C GLU A 425 7.21 -6.63 -41.21
N ARG A 426 6.88 -6.72 -39.92
CA ARG A 426 5.71 -7.47 -39.43
C ARG A 426 4.40 -6.75 -39.75
N HIS A 427 4.37 -5.42 -39.63
CA HIS A 427 3.21 -4.60 -39.97
C HIS A 427 2.88 -4.70 -41.48
N ASP A 428 3.89 -4.67 -42.35
CA ASP A 428 3.72 -4.83 -43.80
C ASP A 428 3.16 -6.21 -44.17
N LYS A 429 3.46 -7.25 -43.37
CA LYS A 429 2.84 -8.59 -43.48
C LYS A 429 1.42 -8.65 -42.88
N GLY A 430 1.02 -7.64 -42.10
CA GLY A 430 -0.26 -7.55 -41.40
C GLY A 430 -0.29 -8.25 -40.04
N GLN A 431 0.84 -8.71 -39.51
CA GLN A 431 0.91 -9.35 -38.20
C GLN A 431 0.70 -8.30 -37.09
N PRO A 432 -0.15 -8.56 -36.07
CA PRO A 432 -0.29 -7.65 -34.94
C PRO A 432 0.94 -7.68 -34.03
N ILE A 433 1.29 -6.51 -33.50
CA ILE A 433 2.51 -6.29 -32.73
C ILE A 433 2.20 -5.54 -31.44
N LEU A 434 2.68 -6.06 -30.31
CA LEU A 434 2.69 -5.40 -29.02
C LEU A 434 4.14 -5.08 -28.62
N VAL A 435 4.47 -3.80 -28.52
CA VAL A 435 5.77 -3.31 -28.09
C VAL A 435 5.71 -2.96 -26.60
N GLY A 436 6.46 -3.67 -25.77
CA GLY A 436 6.58 -3.45 -24.33
C GLY A 436 7.79 -2.62 -23.97
N THR A 437 7.57 -1.53 -23.24
CA THR A 437 8.60 -0.59 -22.76
C THR A 437 8.56 -0.49 -21.22
N VAL A 438 9.68 -0.11 -20.58
CA VAL A 438 9.70 0.12 -19.12
C VAL A 438 9.20 1.52 -18.78
N ALA A 439 9.62 2.53 -19.55
CA ALA A 439 9.42 3.94 -19.24
C ALA A 439 8.51 4.65 -20.26
N VAL A 440 7.84 5.72 -19.82
CA VAL A 440 6.95 6.53 -20.68
C VAL A 440 7.77 7.26 -21.75
N GLU A 441 8.95 7.75 -21.37
CA GLU A 441 9.90 8.45 -22.24
C GLU A 441 10.36 7.56 -23.40
N THR A 442 10.62 6.27 -23.11
CA THR A 442 10.96 5.26 -24.12
C THR A 442 9.78 5.01 -25.08
N SER A 443 8.55 4.99 -24.55
CA SER A 443 7.32 4.81 -25.35
C SER A 443 7.12 5.97 -26.33
N ASP A 444 7.30 7.21 -25.85
CA ASP A 444 7.22 8.41 -26.66
C ASP A 444 8.34 8.45 -27.72
N LEU A 445 9.56 8.02 -27.38
CA LEU A 445 10.67 7.94 -28.33
C LEU A 445 10.38 6.95 -29.46
N ILE A 446 9.90 5.75 -29.14
CA ILE A 446 9.53 4.75 -30.14
C ILE A 446 8.36 5.24 -30.98
N SER A 447 7.36 5.85 -30.36
CA SER A 447 6.21 6.44 -31.04
C SER A 447 6.66 7.44 -32.11
N ARG A 448 7.55 8.39 -31.79
CA ARG A 448 8.11 9.35 -32.77
C ARG A 448 8.79 8.64 -33.94
N LYS A 449 9.63 7.64 -33.66
CA LYS A 449 10.31 6.87 -34.72
C LYS A 449 9.33 6.06 -35.59
N LEU A 450 8.22 5.56 -35.03
CA LEU A 450 7.16 4.90 -35.81
C LEU A 450 6.35 5.89 -36.65
N VAL A 451 6.09 7.11 -36.15
CA VAL A 451 5.49 8.20 -36.95
C VAL A 451 6.39 8.55 -38.13
N GLU A 452 7.69 8.70 -37.92
CA GLU A 452 8.69 8.93 -38.98
C GLU A 452 8.72 7.79 -40.01
N ALA A 453 8.48 6.55 -39.58
CA ALA A 453 8.39 5.38 -40.44
C ALA A 453 7.03 5.22 -41.15
N GLY A 454 6.04 6.06 -40.84
CA GLY A 454 4.69 6.02 -41.43
C GLY A 454 3.80 4.88 -40.91
N ILE A 455 4.05 4.37 -39.70
CA ILE A 455 3.35 3.22 -39.14
C ILE A 455 2.27 3.69 -38.15
N PRO A 456 0.97 3.42 -38.40
CA PRO A 456 -0.09 3.75 -37.47
C PRO A 456 0.02 2.88 -36.22
N HIS A 457 -0.05 3.50 -35.05
CA HIS A 457 0.09 2.79 -33.78
C HIS A 457 -0.66 3.51 -32.65
N GLU A 458 -0.96 2.76 -31.60
CA GLU A 458 -1.56 3.27 -30.37
C GLU A 458 -0.56 3.22 -29.22
N VAL A 459 -0.61 4.17 -28.28
CA VAL A 459 0.31 4.26 -27.13
C VAL A 459 -0.47 4.21 -25.82
N LEU A 460 -0.03 3.37 -24.90
CA LEU A 460 -0.66 3.14 -23.61
C LEU A 460 0.31 3.43 -22.47
N ASN A 461 -0.04 4.40 -21.65
CA ASN A 461 0.84 4.97 -20.61
C ASN A 461 0.28 4.81 -19.18
N ALA A 462 -0.68 3.90 -18.96
CA ALA A 462 -1.32 3.63 -17.67
C ALA A 462 -2.04 4.84 -17.03
N LYS A 463 -2.57 5.78 -17.84
CA LYS A 463 -3.27 6.99 -17.36
C LYS A 463 -4.78 6.80 -17.27
N ASN A 464 -5.38 6.09 -18.22
CA ASN A 464 -6.83 5.85 -18.25
C ASN A 464 -7.11 4.40 -18.58
N HIS A 465 -7.28 3.59 -17.53
CA HIS A 465 -7.43 2.14 -17.66
C HIS A 465 -8.64 1.72 -18.51
N PHE A 466 -9.76 2.46 -18.48
CA PHE A 466 -10.93 2.15 -19.30
C PHE A 466 -10.64 2.31 -20.79
N LYS A 467 -10.06 3.45 -21.20
CA LYS A 467 -9.73 3.71 -22.61
C LYS A 467 -8.62 2.77 -23.10
N GLU A 468 -7.63 2.51 -22.27
CA GLU A 468 -6.53 1.61 -22.59
C GLU A 468 -6.99 0.16 -22.75
N ALA A 469 -7.92 -0.31 -21.91
CA ALA A 469 -8.50 -1.64 -22.07
C ALA A 469 -9.20 -1.78 -23.43
N GLN A 470 -9.91 -0.75 -23.89
CA GLN A 470 -10.55 -0.76 -25.21
C GLN A 470 -9.54 -0.86 -26.35
N ILE A 471 -8.41 -0.17 -26.24
CA ILE A 471 -7.33 -0.25 -27.23
C ILE A 471 -6.70 -1.65 -27.22
N ILE A 472 -6.41 -2.20 -26.03
CA ILE A 472 -5.79 -3.52 -25.87
C ILE A 472 -6.67 -4.65 -26.43
N MET A 473 -7.99 -4.57 -26.27
CA MET A 473 -8.91 -5.56 -26.86
C MET A 473 -8.77 -5.65 -28.39
N ASN A 474 -8.38 -4.54 -29.03
CA ASN A 474 -8.17 -4.46 -30.47
C ASN A 474 -6.71 -4.67 -30.90
N ALA A 475 -5.77 -4.84 -29.96
CA ALA A 475 -4.35 -5.03 -30.27
C ALA A 475 -4.05 -6.35 -31.01
N GLY A 476 -4.99 -7.30 -31.00
CA GLY A 476 -4.87 -8.58 -31.69
C GLY A 476 -5.43 -8.59 -33.12
N GLN A 477 -5.89 -7.44 -33.64
CA GLN A 477 -6.44 -7.33 -34.99
C GLN A 477 -5.34 -7.21 -36.05
N ARG A 478 -5.64 -7.61 -37.28
CA ARG A 478 -4.69 -7.58 -38.39
C ARG A 478 -4.11 -6.16 -38.59
N GLY A 479 -2.79 -6.05 -38.62
CA GLY A 479 -2.05 -4.78 -38.77
C GLY A 479 -2.04 -3.88 -37.53
N ALA A 480 -2.58 -4.31 -36.38
CA ALA A 480 -2.55 -3.52 -35.17
C ALA A 480 -1.12 -3.38 -34.61
N VAL A 481 -0.71 -2.16 -34.28
CA VAL A 481 0.54 -1.87 -33.58
C VAL A 481 0.21 -1.14 -32.29
N THR A 482 0.62 -1.69 -31.16
CA THR A 482 0.36 -1.10 -29.84
C THR A 482 1.64 -1.02 -29.03
N ILE A 483 1.95 0.16 -28.52
CA ILE A 483 3.03 0.40 -27.56
C ILE A 483 2.40 0.43 -26.17
N ALA A 484 2.92 -0.37 -25.24
CA ALA A 484 2.45 -0.46 -23.88
C ALA A 484 3.62 -0.32 -22.89
N THR A 485 3.50 0.61 -21.95
CA THR A 485 4.36 0.61 -20.77
C THR A 485 4.03 -0.57 -19.85
N ASN A 486 4.98 -0.93 -18.98
CA ASN A 486 4.93 -2.11 -18.12
C ASN A 486 3.56 -2.42 -17.45
N MET A 487 2.86 -1.40 -16.93
CA MET A 487 1.55 -1.59 -16.27
C MET A 487 0.33 -1.45 -17.19
N ALA A 488 0.51 -0.96 -18.42
CA ALA A 488 -0.59 -0.63 -19.30
C ALA A 488 -1.28 -1.88 -19.85
N GLY A 489 -2.61 -1.85 -19.92
CA GLY A 489 -3.39 -2.97 -20.46
C GLY A 489 -3.39 -4.26 -19.62
N ARG A 490 -2.98 -4.20 -18.36
CA ARG A 490 -3.03 -5.35 -17.44
C ARG A 490 -4.47 -5.79 -17.16
N GLY A 491 -4.63 -7.11 -17.02
CA GLY A 491 -5.93 -7.74 -16.79
C GLY A 491 -6.84 -7.81 -18.02
N THR A 492 -6.44 -7.27 -19.17
CA THR A 492 -7.21 -7.36 -20.43
C THR A 492 -6.58 -8.37 -21.39
N ASP A 493 -7.43 -9.24 -21.94
CA ASP A 493 -7.04 -10.30 -22.86
C ASP A 493 -6.98 -9.81 -24.30
N ILE A 494 -5.87 -10.09 -24.99
CA ILE A 494 -5.71 -9.80 -26.42
C ILE A 494 -6.18 -11.02 -27.20
N LYS A 495 -7.33 -10.92 -27.87
CA LYS A 495 -7.88 -11.98 -28.73
C LYS A 495 -7.40 -11.77 -30.17
N LEU A 496 -6.99 -12.84 -30.83
CA LEU A 496 -6.59 -12.79 -32.23
C LEU A 496 -7.81 -12.55 -33.13
N GLY A 497 -7.71 -11.55 -34.01
CA GLY A 497 -8.70 -11.27 -35.04
C GLY A 497 -8.74 -12.33 -36.15
N GLU A 498 -9.68 -12.17 -37.08
CA GLU A 498 -9.81 -13.06 -38.23
C GLU A 498 -8.56 -13.00 -39.13
N GLY A 499 -8.07 -14.17 -39.55
CA GLY A 499 -6.88 -14.28 -40.41
C GLY A 499 -5.52 -14.06 -39.73
N VAL A 500 -5.50 -13.74 -38.42
CA VAL A 500 -4.25 -13.43 -37.69
C VAL A 500 -3.47 -14.69 -37.29
N ARG A 501 -4.17 -15.82 -37.07
CA ARG A 501 -3.51 -17.08 -36.72
C ARG A 501 -2.61 -17.57 -37.86
N GLU A 502 -3.05 -17.38 -39.09
CA GLU A 502 -2.32 -17.71 -40.32
C GLU A 502 -1.09 -16.80 -40.54
N LEU A 503 -1.11 -15.59 -39.97
CA LEU A 503 0.01 -14.64 -39.99
C LEU A 503 1.06 -14.88 -38.90
N GLY A 504 0.94 -15.98 -38.15
CA GLY A 504 1.84 -16.32 -37.04
C GLY A 504 1.38 -15.83 -35.67
N GLY A 505 0.18 -15.25 -35.56
CA GLY A 505 -0.37 -14.76 -34.29
C GLY A 505 0.25 -13.43 -33.82
N LEU A 506 0.02 -13.09 -32.55
CA LEU A 506 0.56 -11.85 -31.95
C LEU A 506 2.07 -11.94 -31.76
N CYS A 507 2.81 -10.95 -32.25
CA CYS A 507 4.21 -10.75 -31.91
C CYS A 507 4.34 -9.80 -30.72
N VAL A 508 5.15 -10.18 -29.73
CA VAL A 508 5.49 -9.32 -28.59
C VAL A 508 6.95 -8.92 -28.66
N ILE A 509 7.21 -7.62 -28.67
CA ILE A 509 8.56 -7.05 -28.72
C ILE A 509 8.86 -6.38 -27.39
N GLY A 510 9.85 -6.87 -26.65
CA GLY A 510 10.39 -6.17 -25.48
C GLY A 510 11.56 -5.27 -25.88
N THR A 511 11.49 -3.98 -25.55
CA THR A 511 12.53 -3.01 -25.94
C THR A 511 13.69 -2.90 -24.96
N GLU A 512 13.57 -3.60 -23.84
CA GLU A 512 14.59 -3.78 -22.81
C GLU A 512 14.16 -4.93 -21.88
N ARG A 513 15.03 -5.29 -20.94
CA ARG A 513 14.73 -6.26 -19.87
C ARG A 513 14.26 -5.51 -18.63
N HIS A 514 13.21 -6.02 -18.00
CA HIS A 514 12.75 -5.49 -16.71
C HIS A 514 13.68 -5.89 -15.58
N GLU A 515 13.53 -5.25 -14.42
CA GLU A 515 14.26 -5.60 -13.19
C GLU A 515 14.02 -7.05 -12.75
N SER A 516 12.84 -7.61 -13.07
CA SER A 516 12.49 -9.00 -12.79
C SER A 516 12.12 -9.77 -14.06
N ARG A 517 12.58 -11.03 -14.11
CA ARG A 517 12.24 -12.00 -15.17
C ARG A 517 10.76 -12.31 -15.21
N ARG A 518 10.09 -12.17 -14.07
CA ARG A 518 8.64 -12.30 -13.91
C ARG A 518 7.90 -11.41 -14.89
N ILE A 519 8.25 -10.13 -14.87
CA ILE A 519 7.61 -9.08 -15.66
C ILE A 519 7.86 -9.33 -17.16
N ASP A 520 9.09 -9.70 -17.53
CA ASP A 520 9.40 -10.09 -18.91
C ASP A 520 8.53 -11.28 -19.38
N ASN A 521 8.30 -12.26 -18.51
CA ASN A 521 7.46 -13.41 -18.81
C ASN A 521 5.96 -13.06 -18.89
N GLN A 522 5.50 -12.08 -18.12
CA GLN A 522 4.15 -11.54 -18.26
C GLN A 522 3.96 -10.86 -19.62
N LEU A 523 4.95 -10.09 -20.07
CA LEU A 523 4.96 -9.48 -21.40
C LEU A 523 4.89 -10.56 -22.49
N ARG A 524 5.76 -11.57 -22.45
CA ARG A 524 5.68 -12.73 -23.38
C ARG A 524 4.31 -13.41 -23.34
N GLY A 525 3.78 -13.58 -22.13
CA GLY A 525 2.48 -14.20 -21.85
C GLY A 525 1.29 -13.48 -22.48
N ARG A 526 1.45 -12.26 -23.00
CA ARG A 526 0.40 -11.58 -23.78
C ARG A 526 0.12 -12.30 -25.10
N SER A 527 1.09 -13.04 -25.64
CA SER A 527 0.96 -13.87 -26.85
C SER A 527 0.93 -15.37 -26.53
N GLY A 528 0.40 -16.16 -27.48
CA GLY A 528 0.36 -17.62 -27.41
C GLY A 528 -0.67 -18.22 -26.46
N ARG A 529 -1.79 -17.51 -26.25
CA ARG A 529 -2.85 -17.89 -25.31
C ARG A 529 -3.65 -19.09 -25.82
N GLN A 530 -4.04 -20.02 -24.94
CA GLN A 530 -4.85 -21.20 -25.30
C GLN A 530 -4.34 -21.99 -26.53
N GLY A 531 -3.02 -22.07 -26.70
CA GLY A 531 -2.36 -22.77 -27.80
C GLY A 531 -2.36 -22.00 -29.14
N ASP A 532 -2.68 -20.71 -29.13
CA ASP A 532 -2.50 -19.85 -30.30
C ASP A 532 -1.03 -19.75 -30.70
N PRO A 533 -0.74 -19.59 -32.02
CA PRO A 533 0.59 -19.24 -32.47
C PRO A 533 0.95 -17.84 -31.98
N GLY A 534 2.25 -17.57 -31.93
CA GLY A 534 2.75 -16.27 -31.52
C GLY A 534 4.26 -16.26 -31.42
N GLU A 535 4.82 -15.06 -31.31
CA GLU A 535 6.25 -14.85 -31.18
C GLU A 535 6.57 -13.87 -30.05
N SER A 536 7.74 -14.01 -29.44
CA SER A 536 8.31 -12.96 -28.60
C SER A 536 9.79 -12.72 -28.92
N GLN A 537 10.20 -11.45 -28.91
CA GLN A 537 11.58 -11.04 -29.17
C GLN A 537 11.95 -9.90 -28.22
N PHE A 538 13.11 -9.99 -27.58
CA PHE A 538 13.67 -8.89 -26.79
C PHE A 538 14.87 -8.25 -27.49
N TYR A 539 14.90 -6.93 -27.45
CA TYR A 539 15.97 -6.07 -27.96
C TYR A 539 16.64 -5.39 -26.77
N LEU A 540 17.96 -5.51 -26.68
CA LEU A 540 18.76 -4.98 -25.57
C LEU A 540 19.89 -4.12 -26.10
N SER A 541 20.31 -3.17 -25.28
CA SER A 541 21.50 -2.36 -25.50
C SER A 541 22.44 -2.49 -24.30
N LEU A 542 23.73 -2.36 -24.57
CA LEU A 542 24.74 -2.23 -23.52
C LEU A 542 24.61 -0.92 -22.72
N GLU A 543 23.90 0.04 -23.29
CA GLU A 543 23.54 1.30 -22.65
C GLU A 543 22.21 1.24 -21.87
N ASP A 544 21.50 0.11 -21.84
CA ASP A 544 20.27 -0.03 -21.06
C ASP A 544 20.56 0.10 -19.55
N ASP A 545 19.58 0.58 -18.77
CA ASP A 545 19.75 0.83 -17.33
C ASP A 545 20.18 -0.42 -16.55
N LEU A 546 19.60 -1.59 -16.87
CA LEU A 546 19.99 -2.86 -16.28
C LEU A 546 21.48 -3.17 -16.52
N MET A 547 21.97 -2.86 -17.73
CA MET A 547 23.37 -3.08 -18.12
C MET A 547 24.30 -2.03 -17.52
N ARG A 548 23.85 -0.78 -17.37
CA ARG A 548 24.64 0.28 -16.72
C ARG A 548 24.82 0.03 -15.23
N ARG A 549 23.73 -0.37 -14.54
CA ARG A 549 23.74 -0.59 -13.09
C ARG A 549 24.49 -1.85 -12.67
N PHE A 550 24.48 -2.90 -13.51
CA PHE A 550 24.99 -4.22 -13.12
C PHE A 550 25.99 -4.85 -14.12
N GLY A 551 26.35 -4.11 -15.18
CA GLY A 551 27.37 -4.50 -16.12
C GLY A 551 28.74 -4.53 -15.45
N SER A 552 29.31 -5.73 -15.32
CA SER A 552 30.67 -5.89 -14.81
C SER A 552 31.68 -5.15 -15.69
N ASP A 553 32.81 -4.69 -15.12
CA ASP A 553 33.94 -4.12 -15.88
C ASP A 553 34.41 -5.03 -17.03
N ARG A 554 34.13 -6.34 -16.93
CA ARG A 554 34.39 -7.32 -18.00
C ARG A 554 33.55 -7.11 -19.25
N ILE A 555 32.33 -6.59 -19.16
CA ILE A 555 31.48 -6.30 -20.33
C ILE A 555 32.03 -5.06 -21.06
N LYS A 556 32.41 -4.01 -20.30
CA LYS A 556 33.11 -2.84 -20.83
C LYS A 556 34.44 -3.23 -21.48
N ALA A 557 35.26 -4.04 -20.81
CA ALA A 557 36.52 -4.53 -21.35
C ALA A 557 36.36 -5.48 -22.55
N PHE A 558 35.26 -6.24 -22.63
CA PHE A 558 34.92 -7.06 -23.78
C PHE A 558 34.54 -6.18 -24.99
N LEU A 559 33.78 -5.11 -24.76
CA LEU A 559 33.41 -4.12 -25.76
C LEU A 559 34.62 -3.38 -26.34
N ASP A 560 35.50 -2.88 -25.46
CA ASP A 560 36.70 -2.15 -25.86
C ASP A 560 37.63 -3.03 -26.72
N ARG A 561 37.64 -4.35 -26.49
CA ARG A 561 38.41 -5.30 -27.28
C ARG A 561 37.77 -5.68 -28.60
N MET A 562 36.44 -5.60 -28.72
CA MET A 562 35.75 -6.17 -29.87
C MET A 562 35.74 -5.26 -31.11
N LYS A 563 36.19 -4.00 -31.01
CA LYS A 563 36.21 -2.99 -32.11
C LYS A 563 35.10 -3.26 -33.13
N LEU A 564 33.85 -3.20 -32.65
CA LEU A 564 32.67 -3.43 -33.49
C LEU A 564 32.64 -2.30 -34.51
N ASN A 565 33.14 -2.59 -35.71
CA ASN A 565 33.33 -1.60 -36.77
C ASN A 565 32.02 -1.26 -37.50
N GLU A 566 30.89 -1.83 -37.08
CA GLU A 566 29.56 -1.56 -37.64
C GLU A 566 28.60 -1.27 -36.48
N GLU A 567 28.03 -0.06 -36.49
CA GLU A 567 27.08 0.44 -35.48
C GLU A 567 25.83 -0.44 -35.31
N ASP A 568 25.58 -1.36 -36.26
CA ASP A 568 24.41 -2.24 -36.33
C ASP A 568 24.71 -3.74 -36.08
N THR A 569 25.90 -4.08 -35.58
CA THR A 569 26.27 -5.50 -35.34
C THR A 569 25.43 -6.12 -34.23
N VAL A 570 24.65 -7.17 -34.56
CA VAL A 570 23.83 -7.91 -33.59
C VAL A 570 24.67 -8.97 -32.87
N ILE A 571 24.76 -8.88 -31.54
CA ILE A 571 25.50 -9.86 -30.73
C ILE A 571 24.54 -10.96 -30.25
N LYS A 572 24.55 -12.12 -30.92
CA LYS A 572 23.85 -13.33 -30.46
C LYS A 572 24.82 -14.24 -29.70
N SER A 573 24.87 -14.13 -28.37
CA SER A 573 25.73 -14.99 -27.53
C SER A 573 24.99 -15.50 -26.32
N GLY A 574 24.96 -16.84 -26.17
CA GLY A 574 24.39 -17.49 -24.98
C GLY A 574 25.14 -17.16 -23.69
N MET A 575 26.39 -16.71 -23.77
CA MET A 575 27.16 -16.25 -22.59
C MET A 575 26.61 -14.92 -22.07
N LEU A 576 26.30 -13.98 -22.97
CA LEU A 576 25.76 -12.66 -22.61
C LEU A 576 24.33 -12.78 -22.07
N ALA A 577 23.49 -13.62 -22.67
CA ALA A 577 22.14 -13.90 -22.15
C ALA A 577 22.18 -14.39 -20.68
N ARG A 578 23.13 -15.26 -20.32
CA ARG A 578 23.31 -15.71 -18.91
C ARG A 578 23.80 -14.59 -17.99
N GLN A 579 24.59 -13.64 -18.49
CA GLN A 579 25.04 -12.49 -17.69
C GLN A 579 23.88 -11.53 -17.41
N VAL A 580 23.01 -11.27 -18.39
CA VAL A 580 21.78 -10.50 -18.21
C VAL A 580 20.87 -11.18 -17.16
N GLU A 581 20.69 -12.50 -17.26
CA GLU A 581 19.91 -13.25 -16.27
C GLU A 581 20.52 -13.17 -14.86
N SER A 582 21.85 -13.17 -14.75
CA SER A 582 22.56 -13.00 -13.47
C SER A 582 22.43 -11.58 -12.91
N ALA A 583 22.36 -10.56 -13.77
CA ALA A 583 22.08 -9.19 -13.36
C ALA A 583 20.66 -9.08 -12.80
N GLN A 584 19.65 -9.58 -13.51
CA GLN A 584 18.26 -9.59 -13.03
C GLN A 584 18.12 -10.32 -11.69
N LYS A 585 18.74 -11.50 -11.51
CA LYS A 585 18.73 -12.22 -10.22
C LYS A 585 19.32 -11.41 -9.07
N ARG A 586 20.34 -10.59 -9.33
CA ARG A 586 20.92 -9.69 -8.32
C ARG A 586 19.97 -8.55 -7.98
N VAL A 587 19.27 -7.98 -8.97
CA VAL A 587 18.24 -6.96 -8.74
C VAL A 587 17.06 -7.53 -7.94
N GLU A 588 16.57 -8.71 -8.33
CA GLU A 588 15.52 -9.47 -7.62
C GLU A 588 15.93 -9.69 -6.15
N GLY A 589 17.15 -10.15 -5.89
CA GLY A 589 17.68 -10.35 -4.54
C GLY A 589 17.76 -9.06 -3.72
N ASN A 590 18.33 -7.99 -4.27
CA ASN A 590 18.41 -6.70 -3.59
C ASN A 590 17.03 -6.12 -3.26
N ASN A 591 16.07 -6.26 -4.18
CA ASN A 591 14.68 -5.82 -3.96
C ASN A 591 14.01 -6.67 -2.86
N TYR A 592 14.24 -7.97 -2.84
CA TYR A 592 13.77 -8.86 -1.77
C TYR A 592 14.36 -8.45 -0.41
N ASP A 593 15.67 -8.21 -0.32
CA ASP A 593 16.33 -7.77 0.91
C ASP A 593 15.77 -6.43 1.41
N THR A 594 15.50 -5.49 0.49
CA THR A 594 14.89 -4.20 0.82
C THR A 594 13.48 -4.37 1.41
N ARG A 595 12.64 -5.22 0.80
CA ARG A 595 11.30 -5.52 1.32
C ARG A 595 11.35 -6.24 2.66
N LYS A 596 12.29 -7.18 2.82
CA LYS A 596 12.53 -7.89 4.07
C LYS A 596 12.90 -6.92 5.18
N GLN A 597 13.76 -5.94 4.90
CA GLN A 597 14.12 -4.90 5.85
C GLN A 597 12.90 -4.03 6.21
N VAL A 598 12.13 -3.55 5.23
CA VAL A 598 10.90 -2.77 5.47
C VAL A 598 9.91 -3.56 6.36
N LEU A 599 9.72 -4.85 6.09
CA LEU A 599 8.87 -5.72 6.89
C LEU A 599 9.38 -5.89 8.33
N GLN A 600 10.69 -6.04 8.53
CA GLN A 600 11.28 -6.18 9.87
C GLN A 600 11.03 -4.96 10.75
N TYR A 601 11.13 -3.75 10.20
CA TYR A 601 10.78 -2.54 10.94
C TYR A 601 9.28 -2.46 11.23
N ASP A 602 8.44 -2.75 10.22
CA ASP A 602 6.98 -2.72 10.41
C ASP A 602 6.46 -3.85 11.31
N ASP A 603 7.17 -4.97 11.46
CA ASP A 603 6.80 -6.04 12.39
C ASP A 603 6.83 -5.56 13.86
N VAL A 604 7.76 -4.66 14.21
CA VAL A 604 7.80 -4.01 15.54
C VAL A 604 6.58 -3.10 15.72
N MET A 605 6.28 -2.29 14.71
CA MET A 605 5.10 -1.43 14.69
C MET A 605 3.81 -2.23 14.76
N ARG A 606 3.75 -3.38 14.07
CA ARG A 606 2.59 -4.26 14.00
C ARG A 606 2.22 -4.80 15.38
N GLU A 607 3.17 -5.32 16.15
CA GLU A 607 2.88 -5.86 17.48
C GLU A 607 2.28 -4.78 18.41
N GLN A 608 2.83 -3.57 18.36
CA GLN A 608 2.33 -2.43 19.12
C GLN A 608 0.93 -2.00 18.64
N ARG A 609 0.75 -1.93 17.32
CA ARG A 609 -0.52 -1.58 16.68
C ARG A 609 -1.63 -2.58 17.00
N GLU A 610 -1.34 -3.88 16.97
CA GLU A 610 -2.32 -4.92 17.31
C GLU A 610 -2.86 -4.72 18.73
N ILE A 611 -2.00 -4.38 19.68
CA ILE A 611 -2.39 -4.09 21.06
C ILE A 611 -3.24 -2.81 21.13
N ILE A 612 -2.77 -1.71 20.52
CA ILE A 612 -3.48 -0.42 20.57
C ILE A 612 -4.83 -0.51 19.87
N TYR A 613 -4.89 -1.10 18.68
CA TYR A 613 -6.13 -1.22 17.91
C TYR A 613 -7.11 -2.19 18.57
N ALA A 614 -6.64 -3.28 19.19
CA ALA A 614 -7.51 -4.16 19.97
C ALA A 614 -8.12 -3.43 21.18
N ASN A 615 -7.32 -2.70 21.96
CA ASN A 615 -7.80 -1.91 23.09
C ASN A 615 -8.77 -0.81 22.64
N ARG A 616 -8.43 -0.10 21.55
CA ARG A 616 -9.28 0.91 20.94
C ARG A 616 -10.62 0.33 20.47
N ARG A 617 -10.59 -0.88 19.89
CA ARG A 617 -11.79 -1.60 19.46
C ARG A 617 -12.67 -2.05 20.62
N ASP A 618 -12.09 -2.47 21.75
CA ASP A 618 -12.86 -2.75 22.98
C ASP A 618 -13.57 -1.48 23.47
N VAL A 619 -12.85 -0.35 23.53
CA VAL A 619 -13.41 0.94 23.98
C VAL A 619 -14.53 1.43 23.05
N ILE A 620 -14.33 1.42 21.73
CA ILE A 620 -15.33 1.94 20.78
C ILE A 620 -16.61 1.10 20.73
N THR A 621 -16.51 -0.21 20.99
CA THR A 621 -17.65 -1.16 20.98
C THR A 621 -18.24 -1.40 22.36
N ALA A 622 -17.67 -0.80 23.41
CA ALA A 622 -18.13 -0.99 24.77
C ALA A 622 -19.56 -0.47 24.96
N ASN A 623 -20.46 -1.35 25.40
CA ASN A 623 -21.79 -0.99 25.91
C ASN A 623 -21.83 -1.03 27.45
N ARG A 624 -20.65 -1.10 28.08
CA ARG A 624 -20.44 -1.22 29.52
C ARG A 624 -19.76 0.02 30.08
N ASP A 625 -19.87 0.22 31.39
CA ASP A 625 -19.09 1.23 32.10
C ASP A 625 -17.58 0.94 31.97
N LEU A 626 -16.82 1.96 31.59
CA LEU A 626 -15.35 1.95 31.46
C LEU A 626 -14.66 2.55 32.71
N GLY A 627 -15.43 2.77 33.77
CA GLY A 627 -14.91 3.21 35.07
C GLY A 627 -13.83 2.30 35.66
N PRO A 628 -13.94 0.96 35.60
CA PRO A 628 -12.88 0.07 36.07
C PRO A 628 -11.53 0.30 35.38
N GLU A 629 -11.54 0.50 34.07
CA GLU A 629 -10.35 0.79 33.26
C GLU A 629 -9.72 2.11 33.68
N ILE A 630 -10.51 3.18 33.78
CA ILE A 630 -10.04 4.50 34.20
C ILE A 630 -9.49 4.46 35.63
N LYS A 631 -10.19 3.81 36.57
CA LYS A 631 -9.72 3.63 37.96
C LYS A 631 -8.40 2.84 38.02
N GLY A 632 -8.25 1.84 37.14
CA GLY A 632 -6.99 1.11 36.96
C GLY A 632 -5.86 2.01 36.47
N MET A 633 -6.12 2.87 35.48
CA MET A 633 -5.15 3.86 34.98
C MET A 633 -4.78 4.87 36.06
N MET A 634 -5.75 5.38 36.82
CA MET A 634 -5.52 6.30 37.94
C MET A 634 -4.59 5.68 38.98
N LYS A 635 -4.85 4.43 39.36
CA LYS A 635 -4.01 3.71 40.33
C LYS A 635 -2.57 3.57 39.83
N ARG A 636 -2.37 3.11 38.59
CA ARG A 636 -1.03 2.96 38.00
C ARG A 636 -0.29 4.29 37.86
N THR A 637 -0.99 5.37 37.51
CA THR A 637 -0.43 6.73 37.47
C THR A 637 0.06 7.18 38.85
N ILE A 638 -0.74 6.96 39.90
CA ILE A 638 -0.35 7.26 41.28
C ILE A 638 0.83 6.42 41.72
N ASP A 639 0.81 5.12 41.43
CA ASP A 639 1.88 4.19 41.78
C ASP A 639 3.20 4.64 41.14
N ARG A 640 3.23 4.92 39.83
CA ARG A 640 4.43 5.43 39.14
C ARG A 640 4.94 6.75 39.73
N ALA A 641 4.05 7.70 40.00
CA ALA A 641 4.43 9.00 40.53
C ALA A 641 5.05 8.91 41.93
N VAL A 642 4.53 8.03 42.79
CA VAL A 642 5.10 7.79 44.12
C VAL A 642 6.41 7.00 44.03
N ASP A 643 6.44 5.94 43.22
CA ASP A 643 7.60 5.05 43.09
C ASP A 643 8.82 5.75 42.46
N ALA A 644 8.60 6.69 41.52
CA ALA A 644 9.65 7.50 40.91
C ALA A 644 10.43 8.35 41.95
N HIS A 645 9.82 8.62 43.11
CA HIS A 645 10.43 9.41 44.19
C HIS A 645 10.86 8.58 45.40
N SER A 646 10.73 7.24 45.35
CA SER A 646 11.10 6.32 46.44
C SER A 646 12.59 6.36 46.81
N ARG A 647 13.46 6.69 45.85
CA ARG A 647 14.92 6.79 46.05
C ARG A 647 15.40 8.17 46.51
N SER A 648 14.52 9.16 46.47
CA SER A 648 14.84 10.54 46.86
C SER A 648 14.78 10.73 48.38
N ASN A 649 15.39 11.80 48.87
CA ASN A 649 15.24 12.17 50.28
C ASN A 649 13.76 12.40 50.60
N ARG A 650 13.30 11.89 51.74
CA ARG A 650 11.89 11.86 52.17
C ARG A 650 11.17 13.20 52.02
N LYS A 651 11.86 14.30 52.34
CA LYS A 651 11.30 15.65 52.25
C LYS A 651 11.04 16.04 50.80
N ASP A 652 12.04 15.89 49.94
CA ASP A 652 11.97 16.26 48.52
C ASP A 652 11.00 15.34 47.77
N ALA A 653 10.96 14.06 48.12
CA ALA A 653 10.00 13.09 47.60
C ALA A 653 8.55 13.51 47.90
N VAL A 654 8.25 13.85 49.16
CA VAL A 654 6.90 14.27 49.56
C VAL A 654 6.52 15.60 48.90
N ASP A 655 7.44 16.57 48.85
CA ASP A 655 7.16 17.86 48.23
C ASP A 655 6.90 17.71 46.70
N ALA A 656 7.63 16.81 46.02
CA ALA A 656 7.37 16.45 44.61
C ALA A 656 6.03 15.74 44.40
N ILE A 657 5.69 14.77 45.26
CA ILE A 657 4.39 14.06 45.22
C ILE A 657 3.22 15.02 45.44
N VAL A 658 3.33 15.96 46.37
CA VAL A 658 2.31 17.00 46.60
C VAL A 658 2.16 17.89 45.37
N THR A 659 3.28 18.25 44.73
CA THR A 659 3.27 19.06 43.51
C THR A 659 2.52 18.31 42.40
N PHE A 660 2.87 17.06 42.15
CA PHE A 660 2.15 16.20 41.21
C PHE A 660 0.65 16.10 41.53
N ALA A 661 0.30 15.86 42.80
CA ALA A 661 -1.10 15.74 43.21
C ALA A 661 -1.89 17.02 42.92
N ARG A 662 -1.34 18.21 43.23
CA ARG A 662 -1.97 19.51 42.93
C ARG A 662 -2.06 19.80 41.44
N THR A 663 -1.04 19.41 40.68
CA THR A 663 -1.00 19.69 39.25
C THR A 663 -1.87 18.74 38.44
N SER A 664 -2.13 17.52 38.91
CA SER A 664 -2.73 16.47 38.07
C SER A 664 -3.90 15.72 38.68
N LEU A 665 -4.05 15.68 40.01
CA LEU A 665 -5.05 14.83 40.66
C LEU A 665 -6.14 15.61 41.40
N VAL A 666 -5.77 16.62 42.17
CA VAL A 666 -6.66 17.26 43.16
C VAL A 666 -6.56 18.79 43.10
N PRO A 667 -7.59 19.54 43.56
CA PRO A 667 -7.51 20.98 43.70
C PRO A 667 -6.31 21.42 44.56
N GLU A 668 -5.72 22.57 44.24
CA GLU A 668 -4.43 23.00 44.81
C GLU A 668 -4.43 23.09 46.35
N GLU A 669 -5.56 23.50 46.93
CA GLU A 669 -5.73 23.67 48.38
C GLU A 669 -6.06 22.37 49.13
N SER A 670 -6.32 21.26 48.42
CA SER A 670 -6.88 20.05 49.04
C SER A 670 -5.84 19.11 49.67
N ILE A 671 -4.55 19.36 49.46
CA ILE A 671 -3.46 18.49 49.93
C ILE A 671 -2.24 19.30 50.39
N SER A 672 -1.58 18.84 51.46
CA SER A 672 -0.39 19.48 52.04
C SER A 672 0.74 18.50 52.32
N ALA A 673 2.00 18.98 52.23
CA ALA A 673 3.17 18.18 52.55
C ALA A 673 3.22 17.72 54.02
N LYS A 674 2.56 18.45 54.93
CA LYS A 674 2.45 18.06 56.34
C LYS A 674 1.65 16.76 56.51
N GLU A 675 0.59 16.56 55.72
CA GLU A 675 -0.25 15.36 55.78
C GLU A 675 0.49 14.11 55.28
N LEU A 676 1.29 14.23 54.22
CA LEU A 676 1.96 13.08 53.61
C LEU A 676 3.29 12.69 54.29
N ARG A 677 3.96 13.61 54.99
CA ARG A 677 5.26 13.35 55.65
C ARG A 677 5.21 12.18 56.64
N GLY A 678 4.07 11.99 57.31
CA GLY A 678 3.87 10.92 58.30
C GLY A 678 3.46 9.56 57.73
N LEU A 679 3.17 9.46 56.43
CA LEU A 679 2.57 8.26 55.81
C LEU A 679 3.59 7.41 55.06
N LYS A 680 3.57 6.09 55.22
CA LYS A 680 4.37 5.19 54.38
C LYS A 680 3.95 5.28 52.91
N GLU A 681 4.81 4.88 51.97
CA GLU A 681 4.53 4.96 50.52
C GLU A 681 3.20 4.32 50.13
N ASP A 682 2.89 3.12 50.63
CA ASP A 682 1.60 2.46 50.38
C ASP A 682 0.40 3.27 50.92
N GLN A 683 0.59 3.95 52.05
CA GLN A 683 -0.44 4.81 52.64
C GLN A 683 -0.61 6.12 51.88
N ILE A 684 0.48 6.65 51.29
CA ILE A 684 0.43 7.80 50.38
C ILE A 684 -0.34 7.42 49.12
N LYS A 685 -0.02 6.27 48.50
CA LYS A 685 -0.72 5.74 47.32
C LYS A 685 -2.22 5.60 47.58
N GLU A 686 -2.60 4.96 48.67
CA GLU A 686 -4.02 4.79 49.05
C GLU A 686 -4.70 6.13 49.32
N ASN A 687 -4.03 7.06 50.03
CA ASN A 687 -4.60 8.38 50.30
C ASN A 687 -4.88 9.18 49.02
N LEU A 688 -3.92 9.19 48.09
CA LEU A 688 -4.09 9.86 46.80
C LEU A 688 -5.19 9.20 45.96
N TYR A 689 -5.26 7.87 45.97
CA TYR A 689 -6.26 7.12 45.23
C TYR A 689 -7.69 7.40 45.72
N GLN A 690 -7.91 7.42 47.04
CA GLN A 690 -9.22 7.76 47.61
C GLN A 690 -9.66 9.19 47.28
N ARG A 691 -8.73 10.14 47.28
CA ARG A 691 -9.02 11.53 46.88
C ARG A 691 -9.36 11.63 45.40
N ALA A 692 -8.62 10.91 44.55
CA ALA A 692 -8.87 10.87 43.12
C ALA A 692 -10.22 10.20 42.80
N LEU A 693 -10.61 9.15 43.54
CA LEU A 693 -11.93 8.52 43.45
C LEU A 693 -13.05 9.50 43.81
N ALA A 694 -12.90 10.28 44.88
CA ALA A 694 -13.91 11.27 45.26
C ALA A 694 -14.14 12.32 44.15
N ILE A 695 -13.07 12.76 43.48
CA ILE A 695 -13.17 13.68 42.33
C ILE A 695 -13.78 12.99 41.12
N TYR A 696 -13.38 11.75 40.84
CA TYR A 696 -13.96 10.94 39.78
C TYR A 696 -15.48 10.85 39.92
N ASP A 697 -15.96 10.45 41.10
CA ASP A 697 -17.39 10.32 41.40
C ASP A 697 -18.10 11.69 41.33
N GLN A 698 -17.44 12.77 41.78
CA GLN A 698 -17.97 14.14 41.64
C GLN A 698 -18.13 14.54 40.17
N GLN A 699 -17.16 14.20 39.31
CA GLN A 699 -17.24 14.51 37.87
C GLN A 699 -18.36 13.71 37.20
N LEU A 700 -18.53 12.43 37.52
CA LEU A 700 -19.63 11.62 36.98
C LEU A 700 -21.01 12.12 37.43
N SER A 701 -21.13 12.65 38.65
CA SER A 701 -22.41 13.19 39.16
C SER A 701 -22.94 14.40 38.37
N LYS A 702 -22.10 15.04 37.54
CA LYS A 702 -22.49 16.16 36.67
C LYS A 702 -23.15 15.70 35.37
N LEU A 703 -23.04 14.41 35.03
CA LEU A 703 -23.62 13.82 33.83
C LEU A 703 -25.05 13.35 34.11
N ARG A 704 -25.92 13.48 33.11
CA ARG A 704 -27.38 13.31 33.26
C ARG A 704 -27.80 11.86 33.50
N ASP A 705 -27.14 10.92 32.81
CA ASP A 705 -27.50 9.50 32.79
C ASP A 705 -26.29 8.60 32.54
N GLN A 706 -26.52 7.29 32.62
CA GLN A 706 -25.50 6.26 32.44
C GLN A 706 -24.94 6.22 31.01
N GLU A 707 -25.74 6.61 30.00
CA GLU A 707 -25.32 6.61 28.60
C GLU A 707 -24.32 7.74 28.33
N ALA A 708 -24.60 8.94 28.87
CA ALA A 708 -23.68 10.08 28.84
C ALA A 708 -22.37 9.78 29.61
N ILE A 709 -22.43 9.02 30.70
CA ILE A 709 -21.23 8.55 31.42
C ILE A 709 -20.36 7.67 30.50
N ILE A 710 -20.95 6.66 29.87
CA ILE A 710 -20.22 5.74 28.99
C ILE A 710 -19.62 6.49 27.80
N GLU A 711 -20.40 7.36 27.14
CA GLU A 711 -19.91 8.13 26.00
C GLU A 711 -18.79 9.12 26.39
N PHE A 712 -18.90 9.78 27.54
CA PHE A 712 -17.83 10.64 28.05
C PHE A 712 -16.54 9.85 28.30
N GLN A 713 -16.63 8.68 28.95
CA GLN A 713 -15.47 7.82 29.21
C GLN A 713 -14.82 7.32 27.90
N LYS A 714 -15.62 6.90 26.91
CA LYS A 714 -15.12 6.50 25.58
C LYS A 714 -14.37 7.63 24.91
N VAL A 715 -14.99 8.80 24.78
CA VAL A 715 -14.41 9.96 24.11
C VAL A 715 -13.11 10.37 24.79
N LEU A 716 -13.07 10.38 26.13
CA LEU A 716 -11.87 10.68 26.90
C LEU A 716 -10.71 9.74 26.56
N ILE A 717 -10.95 8.42 26.61
CA ILE A 717 -9.92 7.41 26.34
C ILE A 717 -9.47 7.49 24.89
N LEU A 718 -10.41 7.48 23.93
CA LEU A 718 -10.11 7.47 22.50
C LEU A 718 -9.32 8.72 22.08
N MET A 719 -9.73 9.91 22.50
CA MET A 719 -9.05 11.15 22.15
C MET A 719 -7.57 11.16 22.59
N ILE A 720 -7.28 10.63 23.78
CA ILE A 720 -5.93 10.62 24.34
C ILE A 720 -5.09 9.51 23.69
N VAL A 721 -5.66 8.32 23.53
CA VAL A 721 -5.01 7.20 22.85
C VAL A 721 -4.66 7.59 21.41
N ASP A 722 -5.59 8.17 20.67
CA ASP A 722 -5.39 8.54 19.26
C ASP A 722 -4.30 9.61 19.10
N ASN A 723 -4.26 10.60 20.00
CA ASN A 723 -3.20 11.61 19.99
C ASN A 723 -1.83 11.00 20.31
N LYS A 724 -1.73 10.25 21.41
CA LYS A 724 -0.46 9.65 21.85
C LYS A 724 0.06 8.60 20.87
N TRP A 725 -0.84 7.83 20.25
CA TRP A 725 -0.49 6.87 19.22
C TRP A 725 0.02 7.56 17.94
N THR A 726 -0.59 8.68 17.55
CA THR A 726 -0.12 9.48 16.40
C THR A 726 1.28 10.04 16.66
N GLU A 727 1.51 10.65 17.83
CA GLU A 727 2.83 11.14 18.25
C GLU A 727 3.88 10.02 18.24
N HIS A 728 3.49 8.83 18.70
CA HIS A 728 4.37 7.66 18.77
C HIS A 728 4.71 7.09 17.39
N ILE A 729 3.76 7.01 16.45
CA ILE A 729 4.05 6.57 15.07
C ILE A 729 5.04 7.52 14.41
N ASP A 730 4.85 8.83 14.55
CA ASP A 730 5.74 9.86 14.01
C ASP A 730 7.16 9.72 14.59
N ALA A 731 7.26 9.54 15.91
CA ALA A 731 8.54 9.34 16.58
C ALA A 731 9.24 8.03 16.17
N LEU A 732 8.48 6.96 15.91
CA LEU A 732 9.03 5.69 15.41
C LEU A 732 9.47 5.75 13.94
N ASP A 733 8.85 6.60 13.13
CA ASP A 733 9.32 6.86 11.77
C ASP A 733 10.66 7.61 11.78
N GLN A 734 10.78 8.65 12.63
CA GLN A 734 12.03 9.38 12.85
C GLN A 734 13.13 8.46 13.39
N LEU A 735 12.81 7.60 14.37
CA LEU A 735 13.75 6.63 14.93
C LEU A 735 14.26 5.68 13.85
N ARG A 736 13.38 5.19 12.96
CA ARG A 736 13.77 4.29 11.87
C ARG A 736 14.82 4.94 10.96
N ASN A 737 14.65 6.22 10.63
CA ASN A 737 15.60 6.97 9.81
C ASN A 737 16.93 7.22 10.56
N ALA A 738 16.88 7.54 11.85
CA ALA A 738 18.06 7.80 12.67
C ALA A 738 18.91 6.54 12.95
N VAL A 739 18.28 5.39 13.21
CA VAL A 739 18.98 4.14 13.56
C VAL A 739 19.75 3.57 12.35
N GLY A 740 19.33 3.88 11.11
CA GLY A 740 20.10 3.58 9.91
C GLY A 740 21.50 4.21 9.91
N LEU A 741 21.66 5.38 10.54
CA LEU A 741 22.93 6.09 10.69
C LEU A 741 23.79 5.55 11.83
N ARG A 742 23.22 4.81 12.80
CA ARG A 742 23.97 4.20 13.92
C ARG A 742 24.67 2.89 13.54
N GLY A 743 24.43 2.35 12.34
CA GLY A 743 25.07 1.14 11.82
C GLY A 743 26.62 1.19 11.76
N TYR A 744 27.23 2.37 11.91
CA TYR A 744 28.69 2.53 12.05
C TYR A 744 29.26 1.86 13.32
N ALA A 745 28.43 1.59 14.33
CA ALA A 745 28.84 0.96 15.60
C ALA A 745 28.88 -0.59 15.58
N GLN A 746 28.76 -1.24 14.41
CA GLN A 746 28.70 -2.71 14.24
C GLN A 746 27.51 -3.44 14.91
N ASN A 747 26.54 -2.72 15.46
CA ASN A 747 25.29 -3.30 15.96
C ASN A 747 24.26 -3.45 14.83
N ASN A 748 23.35 -4.42 14.96
CA ASN A 748 22.26 -4.59 13.99
C ASN A 748 21.19 -3.50 14.22
N PRO A 749 20.95 -2.59 13.24
CA PRO A 749 20.00 -1.48 13.37
C PRO A 749 18.58 -1.93 13.75
N VAL A 750 18.14 -3.11 13.30
CA VAL A 750 16.79 -3.61 13.60
C VAL A 750 16.64 -3.97 15.09
N VAL A 751 17.71 -4.49 15.71
CA VAL A 751 17.68 -4.86 17.14
C VAL A 751 17.65 -3.62 18.03
N GLU A 752 18.40 -2.59 17.66
CA GLU A 752 18.35 -1.30 18.36
C GLU A 752 16.97 -0.65 18.22
N TYR A 753 16.40 -0.67 17.01
CA TYR A 753 15.05 -0.18 16.76
C TYR A 753 13.99 -0.93 17.59
N GLN A 754 14.12 -2.26 17.71
CA GLN A 754 13.23 -3.08 18.55
C GLN A 754 13.31 -2.69 20.02
N ALA A 755 14.51 -2.57 20.57
CA ALA A 755 14.72 -2.25 21.98
C ALA A 755 14.20 -0.84 22.32
N GLU A 756 14.56 0.15 21.51
CA GLU A 756 14.13 1.54 21.70
C GLU A 756 12.64 1.72 21.43
N GLY A 757 12.14 1.09 20.36
CA GLY A 757 10.72 1.16 20.03
C GLY A 757 9.84 0.54 21.11
N PHE A 758 10.30 -0.52 21.79
CA PHE A 758 9.58 -1.10 22.94
C PHE A 758 9.58 -0.16 24.15
N LYS A 759 10.70 0.50 24.44
CA LYS A 759 10.80 1.49 25.52
C LYS A 759 9.86 2.68 25.26
N MET A 760 9.90 3.26 24.07
CA MET A 760 9.00 4.34 23.65
C MET A 760 7.52 3.93 23.76
N PHE A 761 7.20 2.68 23.42
CA PHE A 761 5.84 2.15 23.58
C PHE A 761 5.41 2.08 25.04
N GLN A 762 6.28 1.61 25.95
CA GLN A 762 5.97 1.61 27.39
C GLN A 762 5.79 3.03 27.95
N ASP A 763 6.63 3.96 27.50
CA ASP A 763 6.55 5.38 27.89
C ASP A 763 5.25 6.01 27.38
N MET A 764 4.85 5.71 26.13
CA MET A 764 3.58 6.14 25.56
C MET A 764 2.38 5.59 26.35
N ILE A 765 2.37 4.31 26.71
CA ILE A 765 1.32 3.73 27.57
C ILE A 765 1.26 4.46 28.91
N GLY A 766 2.42 4.75 29.51
CA GLY A 766 2.50 5.52 30.74
C GLY A 766 1.92 6.93 30.60
N ALA A 767 2.22 7.60 29.49
CA ALA A 767 1.69 8.93 29.16
C ALA A 767 0.18 8.92 28.92
N ILE A 768 -0.36 7.92 28.23
CA ILE A 768 -1.82 7.74 28.04
C ILE A 768 -2.51 7.66 29.40
N GLU A 769 -2.01 6.81 30.31
CA GLU A 769 -2.62 6.63 31.63
C GLU A 769 -2.58 7.92 32.47
N PHE A 770 -1.47 8.66 32.39
CA PHE A 770 -1.33 9.95 33.05
C PHE A 770 -2.29 10.99 32.47
N ASP A 771 -2.37 11.12 31.15
CA ASP A 771 -3.21 12.12 30.50
C ASP A 771 -4.69 11.81 30.66
N VAL A 772 -5.10 10.53 30.60
CA VAL A 772 -6.48 10.11 30.91
C VAL A 772 -6.84 10.50 32.34
N THR A 773 -5.95 10.20 33.28
CA THR A 773 -6.15 10.54 34.69
C THR A 773 -6.26 12.05 34.88
N ARG A 774 -5.29 12.82 34.38
CA ARG A 774 -5.24 14.28 34.52
C ARG A 774 -6.45 14.96 33.88
N THR A 775 -6.82 14.52 32.67
CA THR A 775 -7.94 15.08 31.94
C THR A 775 -9.27 14.73 32.62
N MET A 776 -9.44 13.51 33.12
CA MET A 776 -10.61 13.12 33.93
C MET A 776 -10.76 14.02 35.17
N MET A 777 -9.67 14.27 35.90
CA MET A 777 -9.71 15.06 37.14
C MET A 777 -10.02 16.54 36.86
N LYS A 778 -9.48 17.09 35.77
CA LYS A 778 -9.58 18.52 35.44
C LYS A 778 -10.68 18.89 34.46
N ALA A 779 -11.36 17.90 33.86
CA ALA A 779 -12.40 18.15 32.88
C ALA A 779 -13.46 19.11 33.44
N GLN A 780 -13.69 20.20 32.70
CA GLN A 780 -14.86 21.04 32.89
C GLN A 780 -15.95 20.54 31.95
N ILE A 781 -16.79 19.63 32.45
CA ILE A 781 -17.91 19.08 31.70
C ILE A 781 -18.93 20.20 31.48
N HIS A 782 -19.06 20.65 30.22
CA HIS A 782 -20.08 21.60 29.79
C HIS A 782 -21.13 20.86 28.94
N GLU A 783 -22.41 21.15 29.15
CA GLU A 783 -23.49 20.71 28.26
C GLU A 783 -23.37 21.42 26.91
N GLN A 784 -22.73 20.79 25.93
CA GLN A 784 -22.95 21.12 24.54
C GLN A 784 -23.15 19.84 23.73
N GLU A 785 -24.32 19.73 23.08
CA GLU A 785 -24.53 18.83 21.96
C GLU A 785 -23.52 19.21 20.87
N ARG A 786 -22.46 18.43 20.69
CA ARG A 786 -21.56 18.62 19.55
C ARG A 786 -22.28 18.22 18.27
N GLU A 787 -22.50 19.20 17.40
CA GLU A 787 -22.88 18.98 16.00
C GLU A 787 -21.86 18.10 15.27
N ARG A 788 -22.35 17.31 14.30
CA ARG A 788 -21.60 16.38 13.45
C ARG A 788 -20.53 17.11 12.62
N ALA A 789 -19.39 17.43 13.18
CA ALA A 789 -18.23 17.89 12.42
C ALA A 789 -17.38 16.68 12.01
N SER A 790 -17.65 16.15 10.82
CA SER A 790 -16.77 15.18 10.15
C SER A 790 -15.48 15.88 9.75
N GLN A 791 -14.45 15.83 10.60
CA GLN A 791 -13.09 16.17 10.20
C GLN A 791 -12.54 15.01 9.37
N TYR A 792 -12.63 15.13 8.04
CA TYR A 792 -11.99 14.20 7.14
C TYR A 792 -10.49 14.43 7.18
N ALA A 793 -9.73 13.41 7.58
CA ALA A 793 -8.28 13.38 7.34
C ALA A 793 -8.05 13.38 5.82
N THR A 794 -7.43 14.44 5.30
CA THR A 794 -6.99 14.51 3.91
C THR A 794 -5.82 13.54 3.73
N THR A 795 -6.05 12.47 2.98
CA THR A 795 -4.97 11.62 2.47
C THR A 795 -4.09 12.42 1.51
N THR A 796 -2.78 12.17 1.51
CA THR A 796 -1.79 12.71 0.55
C THR A 796 -1.82 12.01 -0.81
N ALA A 797 -2.66 10.98 -0.98
CA ALA A 797 -2.88 10.29 -2.25
C ALA A 797 -3.41 11.15 -3.43
N PRO A 798 -4.15 12.26 -3.26
CA PRO A 798 -4.58 13.06 -4.41
C PRO A 798 -3.40 13.74 -5.10
N GLN A 799 -2.29 14.04 -4.41
CA GLN A 799 -1.24 14.88 -5.01
C GLN A 799 -0.34 14.14 -6.02
N ASN A 800 -0.33 12.79 -6.03
CA ASN A 800 0.34 12.02 -7.08
C ASN A 800 -0.62 11.41 -8.13
N ILE A 801 -1.91 11.76 -8.07
CA ILE A 801 -2.92 11.41 -9.09
C ILE A 801 -3.58 12.66 -9.70
N GLN A 802 -3.41 13.85 -9.11
CA GLN A 802 -3.83 15.13 -9.68
C GLN A 802 -2.72 15.76 -10.53
N SER A 803 -2.43 15.11 -11.65
CA SER A 803 -2.27 15.82 -12.93
C SER A 803 -3.20 15.22 -13.98
N GLN A 804 -4.38 14.77 -13.55
CA GLN A 804 -5.54 14.67 -14.43
C GLN A 804 -6.19 16.05 -14.55
N GLY A 805 -5.49 16.94 -15.28
CA GLY A 805 -6.16 18.04 -15.93
C GLY A 805 -7.14 17.42 -16.92
N PHE A 806 -8.43 17.37 -16.55
CA PHE A 806 -9.43 17.66 -17.55
C PHE A 806 -9.05 19.03 -18.10
N ASN A 807 -8.67 19.08 -19.38
CA ASN A 807 -8.69 20.34 -20.10
C ASN A 807 -10.11 20.90 -19.96
N ASP A 808 -10.27 21.83 -19.04
CA ASP A 808 -11.46 22.68 -18.89
C ASP A 808 -11.45 23.80 -19.95
N ASP A 809 -10.77 23.57 -21.07
CA ASP A 809 -10.64 24.47 -22.21
C ASP A 809 -11.84 24.34 -23.17
N MET A 810 -13.03 24.10 -22.61
CA MET A 810 -14.31 24.29 -23.30
C MET A 810 -15.42 24.86 -22.39
N THR A 811 -15.08 25.65 -21.36
CA THR A 811 -16.03 26.65 -20.84
C THR A 811 -15.91 27.95 -21.63
N GLY A 812 -16.41 27.92 -22.88
CA GLY A 812 -16.97 29.15 -23.41
C GLY A 812 -18.12 29.55 -22.49
N SER A 813 -18.06 30.73 -21.89
CA SER A 813 -19.10 31.25 -21.01
C SER A 813 -20.46 31.20 -21.70
N ILE A 814 -21.28 30.19 -21.36
CA ILE A 814 -22.62 30.06 -21.92
C ILE A 814 -23.47 31.14 -21.25
N ASP A 815 -23.89 32.13 -22.03
CA ASP A 815 -24.79 33.18 -21.54
C ASP A 815 -26.19 32.59 -21.30
N PHE A 816 -26.62 32.56 -20.04
CA PHE A 816 -27.92 32.05 -19.62
C PHE A 816 -29.02 33.13 -19.58
N SER A 817 -28.73 34.37 -20.01
CA SER A 817 -29.65 35.51 -19.95
C SER A 817 -30.95 35.31 -20.75
N THR A 818 -30.95 34.40 -21.73
CA THR A 818 -32.07 34.13 -22.64
C THR A 818 -32.87 32.86 -22.32
N VAL A 819 -32.52 32.12 -21.26
CA VAL A 819 -33.16 30.84 -20.91
C VAL A 819 -34.34 31.04 -19.96
N GLY A 820 -35.54 30.60 -20.36
CA GLY A 820 -36.75 30.71 -19.56
C GLY A 820 -36.73 29.77 -18.34
N ARG A 821 -37.32 30.22 -17.22
CA ARG A 821 -37.33 29.51 -15.92
C ARG A 821 -37.76 28.03 -15.99
N ASN A 822 -38.64 27.67 -16.93
CA ASN A 822 -39.17 26.31 -17.07
C ASN A 822 -38.55 25.51 -18.23
N ASP A 823 -37.62 26.09 -18.98
CA ASP A 823 -36.97 25.44 -20.12
C ASP A 823 -35.93 24.41 -19.66
N ALA A 824 -35.51 23.52 -20.55
CA ALA A 824 -34.45 22.55 -20.26
C ALA A 824 -33.10 23.26 -20.08
N CYS A 825 -32.33 22.85 -19.08
CA CYS A 825 -31.06 23.48 -18.76
C CYS A 825 -30.01 23.20 -19.86
N PRO A 826 -29.37 24.23 -20.45
CA PRO A 826 -28.43 24.07 -21.57
C PRO A 826 -27.17 23.25 -21.26
N CYS A 827 -26.88 22.99 -19.97
CA CYS A 827 -25.77 22.14 -19.53
C CYS A 827 -25.96 20.64 -19.83
N GLY A 828 -27.06 20.24 -20.47
CA GLY A 828 -27.32 18.84 -20.82
C GLY A 828 -27.79 17.96 -19.66
N SER A 829 -28.07 18.53 -18.48
CA SER A 829 -28.46 17.77 -17.27
C SER A 829 -29.86 17.13 -17.31
N GLY A 830 -30.65 17.37 -18.35
CA GLY A 830 -32.04 16.88 -18.48
C GLY A 830 -33.04 17.52 -17.51
N LYS A 831 -32.60 18.44 -16.62
CA LYS A 831 -33.44 19.14 -15.64
C LYS A 831 -33.92 20.50 -16.19
N LYS A 832 -35.05 21.01 -15.67
CA LYS A 832 -35.49 22.39 -15.94
C LYS A 832 -34.51 23.42 -15.35
N PHE A 833 -34.32 24.56 -16.01
CA PHE A 833 -33.31 25.57 -15.68
C PHE A 833 -33.40 26.02 -14.21
N LYS A 834 -34.60 26.30 -13.69
CA LYS A 834 -34.83 26.63 -12.26
C LYS A 834 -34.37 25.57 -11.24
N ASN A 835 -34.25 24.32 -11.66
CA ASN A 835 -33.85 23.20 -10.82
C ASN A 835 -32.38 22.80 -11.05
N CYS A 836 -31.64 23.59 -11.84
CA CYS A 836 -30.23 23.39 -12.16
C CYS A 836 -29.48 24.73 -12.06
N HIS A 837 -28.92 25.27 -13.14
CA HIS A 837 -28.11 26.50 -13.10
C HIS A 837 -28.91 27.77 -12.75
N GLY A 838 -30.23 27.79 -12.97
CA GLY A 838 -31.10 28.89 -12.57
C GLY A 838 -31.52 28.87 -11.09
N ARG A 839 -30.98 27.94 -10.27
CA ARG A 839 -31.40 27.77 -8.87
C ARG A 839 -30.87 28.85 -7.93
N GLN A 840 -29.81 29.56 -8.32
CA GLN A 840 -29.26 30.71 -7.58
C GLN A 840 -29.74 32.06 -8.14
N ALA A 841 -30.34 32.08 -9.33
CA ALA A 841 -30.79 33.30 -10.01
C ALA A 841 -32.27 33.65 -9.77
N PHE A 842 -33.04 32.78 -9.08
CA PHE A 842 -34.49 32.94 -8.85
C PHE A 842 -34.94 32.51 -7.45
#